data_AF-A0A2M8B4E6-F1
#
_entry.id   AF-A0A2M8B4E6-F1
#
_cell.length_a   1.000
_cell.length_b   1.000
_cell.length_c   1.000
_cell.angle_alpha   90.00
_cell.angle_beta   90.00
_cell.angle_gamma   90.00
#
_symmetry.space_group_name_H-M   'P 1'
#
loop_
_entity.id
_entity.type
_entity.pdbx_description
1 polymer ?
#
loop_
_entity_poly.entity_id
_entity_poly.type
_entity_poly.pdbx_seq_one_letter_code
_entity_poly.pdbx_strand_id
1 'polypeptide(L)'
;MWFPLVLGFLLVACADPAGSTNHTGTDATGQDSSTDTVGSDGLIGSDATGNDQGPDFGTPPPPDDDGDTIGNADEGDGLVNTDGDATPDSLDNDSDGDGISDADEAGDNEPRTPPVDTDGDLTPDFQDTDSDGNGILDSGELTIDSDGDGQPNFRDTDNDGDGIHDGLEIQGGAGDCNRDGLVDAAGTPQNPWDCNSDGIPDYMTDDADGDFISDRIEGLNTDSDKDAFLDRYDTDSDNDGISDANEAGDTNTATAPRDTDADGMPDFRDVDSDNDGILDSIEIAEGTNPINGDSDNDGVSDLIELTAGTDPLNNGDNPRARGDFVFLIPYQAATSPSVDTLEFATSIQFADLYFGFDTTGSMDVELASMANTTNGVPAIINQLRCPSTGGACANDGDCLTGVCFSGSCIQDPAYGAGCVPDMYTGVGVFDELNTFRNIIGLQGNPASTANNIPGTGGGGAEAPYQPPYCVANRSACGSNCASTGIGCAGFRSNAIRIYIQITDADNQCSGGGCGNYTGPGAGAALLAQQIKFIGLWGTGDDGGVGTPQSVANEIGIGSGSVNSGGQPFVYPAIDAAVVTQTVQAVRDIARGVPLNVTIGATDLPGDDGDALQFIDYLQVNVSGTGSCTAVANVLDTNGDAHPDSFPSLLPGTPVCWDVHPVLQNTTVPAAFEPKIFKAQLTVYGDGSPLDSRDVFFLLPPDIAGNIN
;
A
#
# COMPACT_ATOMS: atom_id res chain seq x y z
N MET A 1 29.35 -8.82 46.40
CA MET A 1 27.97 -8.83 46.94
C MET A 1 27.10 -9.50 45.87
N TRP A 2 26.69 -10.77 45.84
CA TRP A 2 26.50 -11.86 46.81
C TRP A 2 25.58 -11.50 47.99
N PHE A 3 24.26 -11.68 47.82
CA PHE A 3 23.52 -12.85 48.33
C PHE A 3 22.12 -12.97 47.66
N PRO A 4 21.61 -14.19 47.39
CA PRO A 4 20.31 -14.49 46.78
C PRO A 4 19.27 -14.91 47.83
N LEU A 5 18.00 -15.11 47.42
CA LEU A 5 17.02 -15.85 48.24
C LEU A 5 16.20 -16.83 47.37
N VAL A 6 16.16 -18.06 47.88
CA VAL A 6 15.60 -19.31 47.33
C VAL A 6 14.47 -19.74 48.26
N LEU A 7 13.36 -20.25 47.71
CA LEU A 7 12.48 -21.32 48.24
C LEU A 7 11.42 -21.57 47.14
N GLY A 8 11.07 -22.77 46.63
CA GLY A 8 11.40 -24.15 46.97
C GLY A 8 10.15 -24.94 47.39
N PHE A 9 9.78 -25.96 46.58
CA PHE A 9 8.87 -27.12 46.81
C PHE A 9 7.38 -26.98 46.42
N LEU A 10 6.67 -27.95 45.81
CA LEU A 10 6.89 -29.40 45.56
C LEU A 10 5.95 -29.89 44.43
N LEU A 11 6.45 -30.71 43.50
CA LEU A 11 5.70 -31.53 42.53
C LEU A 11 5.34 -32.89 43.16
N VAL A 12 4.13 -33.42 42.90
CA VAL A 12 3.83 -34.87 42.95
C VAL A 12 2.88 -35.22 41.81
N ALA A 13 3.26 -36.24 41.04
CA ALA A 13 2.53 -36.85 39.93
C ALA A 13 2.05 -38.28 40.29
N CYS A 14 0.98 -38.75 39.62
CA CYS A 14 0.56 -40.13 39.27
C CYS A 14 -1.00 -40.17 39.27
N ALA A 15 -1.74 -40.89 38.41
CA ALA A 15 -1.47 -41.75 37.26
C ALA A 15 -2.83 -42.07 36.59
N ASP A 16 -2.83 -42.30 35.27
CA ASP A 16 -3.85 -43.01 34.48
C ASP A 16 -3.88 -44.53 34.84
N PRO A 17 -4.85 -45.40 34.46
CA PRO A 17 -5.41 -45.49 33.09
C PRO A 17 -6.86 -46.06 32.88
N ALA A 18 -7.36 -45.82 31.66
CA ALA A 18 -8.09 -46.71 30.73
C ALA A 18 -9.33 -47.54 31.17
N GLY A 19 -10.39 -47.47 30.33
CA GLY A 19 -11.50 -48.44 30.31
C GLY A 19 -12.58 -48.17 29.26
N SER A 20 -12.27 -48.49 28.00
CA SER A 20 -13.18 -48.52 26.84
C SER A 20 -14.23 -49.64 26.90
N THR A 21 -15.44 -49.38 26.39
CA THR A 21 -16.20 -50.25 25.44
C THR A 21 -17.27 -49.38 24.74
N ASN A 22 -17.19 -49.12 23.42
CA ASN A 22 -17.77 -49.90 22.30
C ASN A 22 -19.30 -50.08 22.38
N HIS A 23 -20.13 -50.01 21.34
CA HIS A 23 -20.05 -49.64 19.91
C HIS A 23 -21.49 -49.88 19.35
N THR A 24 -21.81 -49.34 18.18
CA THR A 24 -22.94 -49.67 17.27
C THR A 24 -24.31 -49.08 17.64
N GLY A 25 -25.08 -48.46 16.74
CA GLY A 25 -25.08 -48.46 15.29
C GLY A 25 -26.52 -48.65 14.78
N THR A 26 -26.82 -48.04 13.62
CA THR A 26 -27.94 -48.28 12.68
C THR A 26 -29.32 -47.67 12.98
N ASP A 27 -29.59 -46.53 12.33
CA ASP A 27 -30.34 -46.38 11.06
C ASP A 27 -31.73 -47.04 10.86
N ALA A 28 -32.62 -46.20 10.35
CA ALA A 28 -33.68 -46.47 9.36
C ALA A 28 -35.12 -46.92 9.78
N THR A 29 -36.07 -46.05 9.40
CA THR A 29 -37.33 -46.33 8.65
C THR A 29 -38.67 -46.66 9.35
N GLY A 30 -39.72 -45.98 8.86
CA GLY A 30 -41.06 -46.56 8.60
C GLY A 30 -42.14 -46.19 9.61
N GLN A 31 -42.93 -45.14 9.36
CA GLN A 31 -44.26 -45.18 8.70
C GLN A 31 -45.34 -46.09 9.34
N ASP A 32 -46.33 -45.39 9.90
CA ASP A 32 -47.77 -45.44 9.56
C ASP A 32 -48.78 -46.29 10.37
N SER A 33 -49.84 -45.55 10.76
CA SER A 33 -51.24 -45.87 11.02
C SER A 33 -51.67 -47.09 11.84
N SER A 34 -52.43 -46.83 12.92
CA SER A 34 -53.92 -46.85 12.86
C SER A 34 -54.55 -46.73 14.26
N THR A 35 -55.70 -46.07 14.25
CA THR A 35 -56.67 -45.77 15.31
C THR A 35 -57.26 -47.01 16.01
N ASP A 36 -57.70 -46.89 17.27
CA ASP A 36 -59.13 -46.94 17.68
C ASP A 36 -59.34 -47.17 19.22
N THR A 37 -60.11 -46.24 19.81
CA THR A 37 -61.01 -46.20 20.99
C THR A 37 -60.91 -47.00 22.32
N VAL A 38 -61.46 -46.29 23.34
CA VAL A 38 -62.25 -46.64 24.55
C VAL A 38 -61.60 -47.17 25.84
N GLY A 39 -61.96 -46.53 26.96
CA GLY A 39 -62.31 -47.25 28.20
C GLY A 39 -62.11 -46.52 29.52
N SER A 40 -63.12 -45.76 29.96
CA SER A 40 -63.32 -45.34 31.36
C SER A 40 -63.95 -46.48 32.20
N ASP A 41 -63.47 -46.67 33.44
CA ASP A 41 -64.14 -47.15 34.67
C ASP A 41 -63.09 -47.83 35.57
N GLY A 42 -62.99 -47.64 36.89
CA GLY A 42 -63.80 -46.93 37.85
C GLY A 42 -63.31 -47.26 39.29
N LEU A 43 -64.02 -46.71 40.28
CA LEU A 43 -63.99 -47.01 41.73
C LEU A 43 -62.96 -46.26 42.59
N ILE A 44 -63.35 -45.08 43.09
CA ILE A 44 -63.33 -44.85 44.54
C ILE A 44 -64.55 -44.05 44.97
N GLY A 45 -65.42 -44.71 45.74
CA GLY A 45 -66.52 -44.09 46.47
C GLY A 45 -66.36 -44.35 47.97
N SER A 46 -66.74 -43.32 48.73
CA SER A 46 -67.00 -43.25 50.17
C SER A 46 -65.82 -43.47 51.13
N ASP A 47 -65.34 -42.39 51.72
CA ASP A 47 -65.59 -42.18 53.15
C ASP A 47 -65.72 -40.68 53.45
N ALA A 48 -66.86 -40.31 54.03
CA ALA A 48 -67.11 -39.00 54.57
C ALA A 48 -66.73 -39.06 56.05
N THR A 49 -65.79 -38.23 56.48
CA THR A 49 -65.75 -37.47 57.74
C THR A 49 -64.31 -37.16 58.10
N GLY A 50 -63.97 -35.88 58.19
CA GLY A 50 -62.73 -35.44 58.81
C GLY A 50 -62.16 -34.20 58.17
N ASN A 51 -62.49 -33.04 58.73
CA ASN A 51 -61.83 -31.77 58.51
C ASN A 51 -60.30 -31.94 58.42
N ASP A 52 -59.71 -31.40 57.35
CA ASP A 52 -58.50 -30.60 57.49
C ASP A 52 -58.55 -29.45 56.48
N GLN A 53 -58.23 -28.26 56.98
CA GLN A 53 -58.52 -26.97 56.37
C GLN A 53 -57.30 -26.47 55.59
N GLY A 54 -57.44 -26.37 54.26
CA GLY A 54 -56.72 -25.35 53.48
C GLY A 54 -57.40 -23.99 53.67
N PRO A 55 -56.72 -22.86 53.39
CA PRO A 55 -57.28 -21.54 53.70
C PRO A 55 -58.57 -21.33 52.89
N ASP A 56 -59.66 -21.25 53.65
CA ASP A 56 -60.98 -20.81 53.25
C ASP A 56 -60.89 -19.32 52.91
N PHE A 57 -60.90 -18.99 51.61
CA PHE A 57 -61.16 -17.63 51.11
C PHE A 57 -62.65 -17.31 51.32
N GLY A 58 -63.03 -17.19 52.58
CA GLY A 58 -64.42 -17.11 53.05
C GLY A 58 -65.09 -15.74 52.93
N THR A 59 -64.71 -14.91 51.96
CA THR A 59 -65.51 -13.77 51.52
C THR A 59 -65.96 -14.04 50.09
N PRO A 60 -67.23 -13.78 49.72
CA PRO A 60 -67.58 -13.70 48.30
C PRO A 60 -66.62 -12.70 47.62
N PRO A 61 -66.28 -12.88 46.32
CA PRO A 61 -65.60 -11.83 45.59
C PRO A 61 -66.34 -10.50 45.82
N PRO A 62 -65.63 -9.37 45.83
CA PRO A 62 -66.30 -8.08 45.87
C PRO A 62 -67.38 -8.06 44.78
N PRO A 63 -68.50 -7.37 45.01
CA PRO A 63 -69.42 -7.07 43.91
C PRO A 63 -68.62 -6.50 42.75
N ASP A 64 -68.95 -7.00 41.57
CA ASP A 64 -68.40 -6.71 40.24
C ASP A 64 -69.67 -6.82 39.38
N ASP A 65 -70.29 -5.68 39.09
CA ASP A 65 -71.68 -5.58 38.63
C ASP A 65 -71.81 -5.65 37.10
N ASP A 66 -70.77 -5.28 36.35
CA ASP A 66 -70.61 -5.39 34.88
C ASP A 66 -69.77 -6.60 34.45
N GLY A 67 -68.95 -7.16 35.33
CA GLY A 67 -68.20 -8.40 35.09
C GLY A 67 -66.89 -8.19 34.35
N ASP A 68 -66.29 -7.01 34.46
CA ASP A 68 -65.06 -6.57 33.80
C ASP A 68 -63.78 -7.02 34.54
N THR A 69 -63.94 -7.67 35.70
CA THR A 69 -62.87 -8.15 36.59
C THR A 69 -62.28 -7.12 37.55
N ILE A 70 -62.82 -5.90 37.56
CA ILE A 70 -62.55 -4.88 38.57
C ILE A 70 -63.67 -4.93 39.62
N GLY A 71 -63.34 -4.64 40.88
CA GLY A 71 -64.34 -4.63 41.94
C GLY A 71 -65.01 -3.26 42.07
N ASN A 72 -66.33 -3.22 42.31
CA ASN A 72 -67.09 -1.99 42.61
C ASN A 72 -66.52 -1.12 43.75
N ALA A 73 -65.60 -1.64 44.57
CA ALA A 73 -64.94 -0.84 45.61
C ALA A 73 -63.78 0.00 45.07
N ASP A 74 -63.13 -0.49 44.02
CA ASP A 74 -61.97 0.08 43.35
C ASP A 74 -62.42 1.07 42.24
N GLU A 75 -63.57 0.83 41.61
CA GLU A 75 -64.25 1.73 40.66
C GLU A 75 -64.99 2.91 41.34
N GLY A 76 -65.03 2.92 42.68
CA GLY A 76 -65.63 4.01 43.47
C GLY A 76 -67.04 3.75 44.00
N ASP A 77 -67.69 4.75 44.62
CA ASP A 77 -68.92 4.54 45.42
C ASP A 77 -70.23 4.44 44.60
N GLY A 78 -70.14 4.08 43.31
CA GLY A 78 -71.26 4.02 42.36
C GLY A 78 -71.79 5.39 41.93
N LEU A 79 -71.02 6.45 42.15
CA LEU A 79 -71.27 7.83 41.68
C LEU A 79 -70.11 8.40 40.87
N VAL A 80 -68.98 7.69 40.80
CA VAL A 80 -67.86 8.01 39.91
C VAL A 80 -68.30 7.68 38.48
N ASN A 81 -67.91 8.54 37.56
CA ASN A 81 -68.27 8.54 36.14
C ASN A 81 -67.16 9.36 35.48
N THR A 82 -66.11 8.66 35.05
CA THR A 82 -64.81 9.24 34.68
C THR A 82 -64.89 9.94 33.33
N ASP A 83 -65.48 9.30 32.31
CA ASP A 83 -65.69 9.87 30.97
C ASP A 83 -66.83 10.92 30.87
N GLY A 84 -67.67 11.02 31.90
CA GLY A 84 -68.78 11.97 31.95
C GLY A 84 -70.06 11.51 31.22
N ASP A 85 -70.20 10.25 30.87
CA ASP A 85 -71.36 9.71 30.14
C ASP A 85 -72.63 9.51 31.03
N ALA A 86 -73.50 8.54 30.70
CA ALA A 86 -74.69 8.24 31.48
C ALA A 86 -74.54 7.03 32.42
N THR A 87 -73.37 6.39 32.46
CA THR A 87 -73.06 5.10 33.08
C THR A 87 -71.98 5.30 34.13
N PRO A 88 -72.25 5.10 35.42
CA PRO A 88 -71.20 5.15 36.45
C PRO A 88 -70.14 4.07 36.19
N ASP A 89 -68.87 4.33 36.49
CA ASP A 89 -67.71 3.44 36.23
C ASP A 89 -68.02 1.99 36.61
N SER A 90 -68.61 1.76 37.81
CA SER A 90 -68.98 0.42 38.30
C SER A 90 -70.10 -0.33 37.54
N LEU A 91 -70.50 0.18 36.37
CA LEU A 91 -71.44 -0.40 35.41
C LEU A 91 -71.02 -0.11 33.96
N ASP A 92 -69.90 0.58 33.77
CA ASP A 92 -69.35 0.91 32.47
C ASP A 92 -68.34 -0.16 32.06
N ASN A 93 -68.12 -0.34 30.77
CA ASN A 93 -67.16 -1.32 30.26
C ASN A 93 -65.91 -0.65 29.67
N ASP A 94 -65.85 0.68 29.73
CA ASP A 94 -64.89 1.61 29.13
C ASP A 94 -65.06 2.93 29.91
N SER A 95 -64.55 2.94 31.14
CA SER A 95 -64.86 3.94 32.18
C SER A 95 -64.29 5.33 31.88
N ASP A 96 -63.18 5.41 31.14
CA ASP A 96 -62.54 6.66 30.73
C ASP A 96 -62.88 7.07 29.28
N GLY A 97 -63.50 6.16 28.51
CA GLY A 97 -64.10 6.40 27.21
C GLY A 97 -63.09 6.47 26.08
N ASP A 98 -61.93 5.85 26.24
CA ASP A 98 -60.81 5.88 25.31
C ASP A 98 -60.93 4.79 24.21
N GLY A 99 -61.79 3.79 24.43
CA GLY A 99 -62.08 2.69 23.52
C GLY A 99 -61.30 1.39 23.76
N ILE A 100 -60.47 1.33 24.80
CA ILE A 100 -60.02 0.11 25.46
C ILE A 100 -61.14 -0.31 26.44
N SER A 101 -61.09 -1.53 26.97
CA SER A 101 -62.10 -1.96 27.95
C SER A 101 -61.46 -2.13 29.31
N ASP A 102 -62.21 -1.79 30.35
CA ASP A 102 -61.78 -1.90 31.75
C ASP A 102 -61.22 -3.30 32.06
N ALA A 103 -61.73 -4.34 31.39
CA ALA A 103 -61.23 -5.72 31.50
C ALA A 103 -59.83 -5.97 30.92
N ASP A 104 -59.47 -5.27 29.83
CA ASP A 104 -58.14 -5.32 29.24
C ASP A 104 -57.14 -4.43 30.04
N GLU A 105 -57.66 -3.36 30.66
CA GLU A 105 -56.94 -2.44 31.54
C GLU A 105 -56.76 -2.96 32.96
N ALA A 106 -57.61 -3.86 33.45
CA ALA A 106 -57.55 -4.41 34.81
C ALA A 106 -56.21 -5.06 35.18
N GLY A 107 -55.42 -5.48 34.19
CA GLY A 107 -54.07 -6.06 34.36
C GLY A 107 -54.06 -7.52 34.83
N ASP A 108 -55.18 -8.03 35.37
CA ASP A 108 -55.37 -9.45 35.63
C ASP A 108 -56.86 -9.87 35.48
N ASN A 109 -57.27 -10.99 36.09
CA ASN A 109 -58.65 -11.49 36.00
C ASN A 109 -59.24 -11.77 37.41
N GLU A 110 -58.67 -11.17 38.46
CA GLU A 110 -59.03 -11.39 39.85
C GLU A 110 -59.50 -10.07 40.49
N PRO A 111 -60.81 -9.86 40.70
CA PRO A 111 -61.38 -8.63 41.30
C PRO A 111 -60.93 -8.29 42.72
N ARG A 112 -59.98 -9.03 43.30
CA ARG A 112 -59.45 -8.83 44.65
C ARG A 112 -58.06 -8.22 44.64
N THR A 113 -57.39 -8.18 43.49
CA THR A 113 -56.17 -7.41 43.32
C THR A 113 -56.56 -5.95 43.08
N PRO A 114 -55.78 -4.99 43.61
CA PRO A 114 -55.94 -3.61 43.20
C PRO A 114 -55.75 -3.51 41.68
N PRO A 115 -56.54 -2.66 40.99
CA PRO A 115 -56.29 -2.33 39.60
C PRO A 115 -54.84 -1.89 39.36
N VAL A 116 -54.33 -2.15 38.16
CA VAL A 116 -53.02 -1.66 37.73
C VAL A 116 -53.07 -0.13 37.57
N ASP A 117 -51.92 0.48 37.85
CA ASP A 117 -51.63 1.92 37.84
C ASP A 117 -50.19 1.97 37.31
N THR A 118 -50.06 2.05 35.99
CA THR A 118 -48.83 1.79 35.25
C THR A 118 -47.80 2.91 35.47
N ASP A 119 -48.21 4.17 35.34
CA ASP A 119 -47.34 5.33 35.54
C ASP A 119 -47.19 5.74 37.03
N GLY A 120 -48.05 5.24 37.91
CA GLY A 120 -48.02 5.46 39.35
C GLY A 120 -48.54 6.83 39.79
N ASP A 121 -49.38 7.49 38.99
CA ASP A 121 -49.92 8.83 39.28
C ASP A 121 -51.09 8.83 40.28
N LEU A 122 -51.55 7.63 40.67
CA LEU A 122 -52.70 7.32 41.53
C LEU A 122 -54.06 7.28 40.81
N THR A 123 -54.08 7.35 39.49
CA THR A 123 -55.21 7.06 38.62
C THR A 123 -54.98 5.66 38.04
N PRO A 124 -55.82 4.67 38.35
CA PRO A 124 -55.67 3.35 37.75
C PRO A 124 -55.93 3.39 36.24
N ASP A 125 -55.29 2.48 35.50
CA ASP A 125 -55.31 2.46 34.03
C ASP A 125 -56.73 2.55 33.43
N PHE A 126 -57.71 1.79 33.94
CA PHE A 126 -59.11 1.86 33.46
C PHE A 126 -59.83 3.21 33.69
N GLN A 127 -59.21 4.14 34.41
CA GLN A 127 -59.69 5.51 34.65
C GLN A 127 -58.72 6.57 34.10
N ASP A 128 -57.62 6.14 33.49
CA ASP A 128 -56.58 6.99 32.96
C ASP A 128 -56.54 6.92 31.44
N THR A 129 -56.50 8.08 30.80
CA THR A 129 -56.51 8.18 29.34
C THR A 129 -55.10 8.11 28.71
N ASP A 130 -54.07 7.98 29.55
CA ASP A 130 -52.62 7.96 29.23
C ASP A 130 -51.93 7.09 30.31
N SER A 131 -52.23 5.80 30.32
CA SER A 131 -51.92 4.87 31.43
C SER A 131 -50.43 4.74 31.74
N ASP A 132 -49.56 4.88 30.74
CA ASP A 132 -48.11 4.81 30.89
C ASP A 132 -47.44 6.19 31.10
N GLY A 133 -48.22 7.26 30.96
CA GLY A 133 -47.79 8.64 31.17
C GLY A 133 -46.77 9.15 30.15
N ASN A 134 -46.68 8.53 28.97
CA ASN A 134 -45.74 8.92 27.92
C ASN A 134 -46.22 10.15 27.12
N GLY A 135 -47.50 10.52 27.27
CA GLY A 135 -48.13 11.69 26.66
C GLY A 135 -48.90 11.40 25.37
N ILE A 136 -48.84 10.18 24.85
CA ILE A 136 -49.80 9.60 23.90
C ILE A 136 -51.04 9.19 24.69
N LEU A 137 -52.20 9.14 24.02
CA LEU A 137 -53.41 8.69 24.70
C LEU A 137 -53.60 7.21 24.37
N ASP A 138 -54.10 6.45 25.32
CA ASP A 138 -54.38 5.01 25.22
C ASP A 138 -55.26 4.68 23.98
N SER A 139 -56.25 5.53 23.70
CA SER A 139 -57.06 5.51 22.46
C SER A 139 -56.28 5.52 21.12
N GLY A 140 -55.01 5.91 21.15
CA GLY A 140 -54.06 5.97 20.04
C GLY A 140 -53.11 4.77 19.96
N GLU A 141 -52.82 4.11 21.08
CA GLU A 141 -51.92 2.95 21.20
C GLU A 141 -52.68 1.62 21.15
N LEU A 142 -53.84 1.58 21.79
CA LEU A 142 -54.72 0.42 21.87
C LEU A 142 -54.03 -0.80 22.49
N THR A 143 -54.66 -1.96 22.42
CA THR A 143 -54.15 -3.23 22.96
C THR A 143 -53.11 -3.92 22.06
N ILE A 144 -52.39 -3.17 21.22
CA ILE A 144 -51.30 -3.73 20.40
C ILE A 144 -50.13 -4.04 21.32
N ASP A 145 -49.29 -5.01 20.98
CA ASP A 145 -48.07 -5.40 21.70
C ASP A 145 -46.99 -5.49 20.62
N SER A 146 -46.28 -4.38 20.43
CA SER A 146 -45.40 -4.13 19.29
C SER A 146 -44.11 -4.96 19.37
N ASP A 147 -43.48 -5.02 20.54
CA ASP A 147 -42.24 -5.76 20.78
C ASP A 147 -42.46 -7.25 21.17
N GLY A 148 -43.69 -7.61 21.57
CA GLY A 148 -44.08 -8.97 21.93
C GLY A 148 -43.61 -9.41 23.32
N ASP A 149 -43.29 -8.48 24.24
CA ASP A 149 -42.87 -8.79 25.60
C ASP A 149 -44.05 -9.22 26.52
N GLY A 150 -45.28 -8.97 26.06
CA GLY A 150 -46.53 -9.28 26.74
C GLY A 150 -47.17 -8.11 27.48
N GLN A 151 -46.60 -6.91 27.40
CA GLN A 151 -47.21 -5.65 27.81
C GLN A 151 -47.82 -4.97 26.57
N PRO A 152 -49.13 -4.65 26.58
CA PRO A 152 -49.70 -3.87 25.49
C PRO A 152 -49.22 -2.42 25.52
N ASN A 153 -49.15 -1.79 24.36
CA ASN A 153 -48.50 -0.50 24.15
C ASN A 153 -49.05 0.64 25.03
N PHE A 154 -50.36 0.68 25.30
CA PHE A 154 -50.93 1.69 26.20
C PHE A 154 -50.40 1.59 27.66
N ARG A 155 -49.70 0.50 28.02
CA ARG A 155 -49.03 0.31 29.31
C ARG A 155 -47.53 0.12 29.17
N ASP A 156 -46.97 0.25 27.98
CA ASP A 156 -45.56 0.04 27.75
C ASP A 156 -44.85 1.35 27.43
N THR A 157 -43.79 1.62 28.19
CA THR A 157 -43.02 2.86 28.10
C THR A 157 -41.87 2.80 27.07
N ASP A 158 -41.77 1.68 26.35
CA ASP A 158 -40.74 1.30 25.36
C ASP A 158 -41.39 0.33 24.35
N ASN A 159 -42.25 0.88 23.49
CA ASN A 159 -43.22 0.10 22.71
C ASN A 159 -42.59 -0.86 21.69
N ASP A 160 -41.41 -0.56 21.16
CA ASP A 160 -40.66 -1.42 20.24
C ASP A 160 -39.51 -2.19 20.89
N GLY A 161 -39.27 -1.98 22.19
CA GLY A 161 -38.36 -2.77 23.00
C GLY A 161 -36.89 -2.57 22.65
N ASP A 162 -36.54 -1.45 22.03
CA ASP A 162 -35.18 -1.13 21.63
C ASP A 162 -34.33 -0.62 22.82
N GLY A 163 -34.97 -0.25 23.93
CA GLY A 163 -34.34 0.27 25.15
C GLY A 163 -34.27 1.80 25.23
N ILE A 164 -34.93 2.51 24.31
CA ILE A 164 -35.23 3.92 24.34
C ILE A 164 -36.70 4.08 24.76
N HIS A 165 -36.97 5.07 25.60
CA HIS A 165 -38.35 5.28 26.07
C HIS A 165 -39.13 6.14 25.08
N ASP A 166 -40.37 5.77 24.80
CA ASP A 166 -41.29 6.44 23.88
C ASP A 166 -41.32 7.96 24.08
N GLY A 167 -41.40 8.42 25.33
CA GLY A 167 -41.42 9.85 25.65
C GLY A 167 -40.20 10.65 25.16
N LEU A 168 -39.04 10.00 24.94
CA LEU A 168 -37.86 10.57 24.32
C LEU A 168 -37.97 10.58 22.79
N GLU A 169 -38.52 9.52 22.22
CA GLU A 169 -38.62 9.31 20.77
C GLU A 169 -39.71 10.16 20.15
N ILE A 170 -40.84 10.31 20.85
CA ILE A 170 -41.91 11.26 20.53
C ILE A 170 -41.37 12.69 20.46
N GLN A 171 -40.44 13.06 21.35
CA GLN A 171 -39.78 14.37 21.28
C GLN A 171 -38.73 14.43 20.17
N GLY A 172 -38.16 13.29 19.80
CA GLY A 172 -37.04 13.20 18.89
C GLY A 172 -35.72 13.65 19.54
N GLY A 173 -34.66 13.54 18.74
CA GLY A 173 -33.29 13.90 19.14
C GLY A 173 -32.72 15.03 18.31
N ALA A 174 -31.40 15.02 18.14
CA ALA A 174 -30.75 15.82 17.12
C ALA A 174 -30.80 15.03 15.80
N GLY A 175 -31.94 15.04 15.12
CA GLY A 175 -32.12 14.38 13.81
C GLY A 175 -32.47 15.39 12.72
N ASP A 176 -32.26 15.01 11.46
CA ASP A 176 -32.71 15.75 10.26
C ASP A 176 -33.54 14.83 9.36
N CYS A 177 -34.67 14.37 9.90
CA CYS A 177 -35.60 13.49 9.21
C CYS A 177 -36.04 14.06 7.84
N ASN A 178 -36.09 15.39 7.71
CA ASN A 178 -36.48 16.05 6.46
C ASN A 178 -35.33 16.25 5.44
N ARG A 179 -34.08 16.04 5.89
CA ARG A 179 -32.83 16.15 5.13
C ARG A 179 -32.57 17.54 4.54
N ASP A 180 -32.85 18.61 5.28
CA ASP A 180 -32.57 20.00 4.87
C ASP A 180 -31.26 20.59 5.43
N GLY A 181 -30.49 19.76 6.15
CA GLY A 181 -29.22 20.07 6.77
C GLY A 181 -29.37 20.85 8.08
N LEU A 182 -30.54 20.79 8.72
CA LEU A 182 -30.82 21.41 10.01
C LEU A 182 -31.52 20.43 10.93
N VAL A 183 -31.14 20.45 12.20
CA VAL A 183 -31.84 19.68 13.24
C VAL A 183 -33.33 20.06 13.25
N ASP A 184 -34.16 19.02 13.17
CA ASP A 184 -35.61 19.13 13.15
C ASP A 184 -36.17 19.65 14.48
N ALA A 185 -37.39 20.20 14.42
CA ALA A 185 -38.08 20.61 15.62
C ALA A 185 -38.57 19.38 16.39
N ALA A 186 -38.46 19.44 17.73
CA ALA A 186 -38.95 18.38 18.59
C ALA A 186 -40.40 18.00 18.27
N GLY A 187 -40.65 16.69 18.20
CA GLY A 187 -41.96 16.12 17.96
C GLY A 187 -42.94 16.39 19.10
N THR A 188 -44.18 15.98 18.88
CA THR A 188 -45.25 16.09 19.88
C THR A 188 -46.08 14.82 19.85
N PRO A 189 -46.80 14.45 20.91
CA PRO A 189 -47.68 13.29 20.88
C PRO A 189 -48.71 13.30 19.74
N GLN A 190 -49.13 14.47 19.25
CA GLN A 190 -50.09 14.59 18.13
C GLN A 190 -49.43 14.56 16.74
N ASN A 191 -48.11 14.65 16.69
CA ASN A 191 -47.28 14.63 15.49
C ASN A 191 -45.88 14.13 15.90
N PRO A 192 -45.77 12.83 16.24
CA PRO A 192 -44.48 12.22 16.58
C PRO A 192 -43.55 12.22 15.37
N TRP A 193 -42.27 11.92 15.60
CA TRP A 193 -41.33 11.73 14.50
C TRP A 193 -41.63 10.40 13.76
N ASP A 194 -41.30 10.40 12.48
CA ASP A 194 -41.45 9.31 11.49
C ASP A 194 -40.33 9.56 10.47
N CYS A 195 -39.11 9.21 10.87
CA CYS A 195 -37.89 9.70 10.25
C CYS A 195 -37.68 9.08 8.86
N ASN A 196 -38.10 7.83 8.68
CA ASN A 196 -38.10 7.12 7.40
C ASN A 196 -39.37 7.38 6.53
N SER A 197 -40.39 8.05 7.08
CA SER A 197 -41.65 8.40 6.39
C SER A 197 -42.46 7.20 5.87
N ASP A 198 -42.41 6.07 6.57
CA ASP A 198 -43.15 4.86 6.20
C ASP A 198 -44.58 4.83 6.79
N GLY A 199 -44.89 5.76 7.69
CA GLY A 199 -46.18 5.92 8.36
C GLY A 199 -46.31 5.17 9.69
N ILE A 200 -45.23 4.57 10.18
CA ILE A 200 -45.05 4.06 11.54
C ILE A 200 -44.19 5.10 12.28
N PRO A 201 -44.69 5.69 13.38
CA PRO A 201 -43.87 6.60 14.18
C PRO A 201 -42.63 5.93 14.76
N ASP A 202 -41.58 6.70 15.02
CA ASP A 202 -40.27 6.19 15.49
C ASP A 202 -40.39 5.37 16.78
N TYR A 203 -41.21 5.82 17.75
CA TYR A 203 -41.44 5.11 19.03
C TYR A 203 -42.17 3.76 18.92
N MET A 204 -42.44 3.30 17.70
CA MET A 204 -43.16 2.06 17.39
C MET A 204 -42.34 1.15 16.48
N THR A 205 -41.06 1.44 16.26
CA THR A 205 -40.16 0.72 15.38
C THR A 205 -38.72 0.78 15.91
N ASP A 206 -38.06 -0.37 16.00
CA ASP A 206 -36.70 -0.50 16.52
C ASP A 206 -35.59 0.06 15.60
N ASP A 207 -35.97 0.72 14.50
CA ASP A 207 -35.19 1.23 13.37
C ASP A 207 -35.91 2.48 12.82
N ALA A 208 -35.57 3.65 13.37
CA ALA A 208 -36.27 4.91 13.16
C ALA A 208 -36.02 5.52 11.78
N ASP A 209 -34.79 5.39 11.25
CA ASP A 209 -34.38 6.00 9.99
C ASP A 209 -34.47 5.02 8.79
N GLY A 210 -34.75 3.74 9.06
CA GLY A 210 -35.10 2.71 8.10
C GLY A 210 -33.90 2.11 7.38
N ASP A 211 -32.75 2.07 8.04
CA ASP A 211 -31.48 1.64 7.47
C ASP A 211 -31.12 0.17 7.78
N PHE A 212 -31.98 -0.57 8.48
CA PHE A 212 -31.77 -1.96 8.91
C PHE A 212 -30.78 -2.15 10.06
N ILE A 213 -30.32 -1.08 10.69
CA ILE A 213 -29.61 -1.07 11.96
C ILE A 213 -30.64 -0.67 13.03
N SER A 214 -30.54 -1.28 14.20
CA SER A 214 -31.47 -0.93 15.28
C SER A 214 -30.98 0.29 16.05
N ASP A 215 -31.92 1.17 16.43
CA ASP A 215 -31.73 2.33 17.31
C ASP A 215 -30.96 1.96 18.59
N ARG A 216 -31.11 0.72 19.08
CA ARG A 216 -30.35 0.16 20.20
C ARG A 216 -28.84 0.06 19.94
N ILE A 217 -28.46 -0.33 18.72
CA ILE A 217 -27.08 -0.52 18.26
C ILE A 217 -26.44 0.82 17.93
N GLU A 218 -27.21 1.72 17.34
CA GLU A 218 -26.85 3.10 17.06
C GLU A 218 -26.72 3.90 18.37
N GLY A 219 -27.59 3.63 19.32
CA GLY A 219 -27.49 4.09 20.69
C GLY A 219 -27.96 5.54 20.90
N LEU A 220 -28.56 5.76 22.07
CA LEU A 220 -29.33 6.96 22.41
C LEU A 220 -28.67 8.33 22.17
N ASN A 221 -27.35 8.45 22.27
CA ASN A 221 -26.64 9.74 22.12
C ASN A 221 -25.33 9.59 21.34
N THR A 222 -25.25 8.60 20.45
CA THR A 222 -24.08 8.44 19.58
C THR A 222 -24.19 9.39 18.39
N ASP A 223 -23.05 9.95 18.00
CA ASP A 223 -22.86 10.91 16.91
C ASP A 223 -21.44 10.66 16.42
N SER A 224 -21.32 9.69 15.52
CA SER A 224 -20.05 9.05 15.14
C SER A 224 -19.14 10.04 14.39
N ASP A 225 -19.68 10.74 13.40
CA ASP A 225 -18.97 11.72 12.58
C ASP A 225 -18.90 13.15 13.17
N LYS A 226 -19.76 13.47 14.16
CA LYS A 226 -19.87 14.77 14.83
C LYS A 226 -20.45 15.89 13.96
N ASP A 227 -21.34 15.56 13.02
CA ASP A 227 -22.07 16.58 12.27
C ASP A 227 -23.29 17.16 13.01
N ALA A 228 -23.57 16.62 14.21
CA ALA A 228 -24.64 16.95 15.13
C ALA A 228 -25.98 16.26 14.84
N PHE A 229 -26.03 15.29 13.93
CA PHE A 229 -27.08 14.30 13.89
C PHE A 229 -26.70 13.09 14.75
N LEU A 230 -27.69 12.46 15.38
CA LEU A 230 -27.46 11.22 16.12
C LEU A 230 -27.54 10.06 15.14
N ASP A 231 -26.68 9.05 15.30
CA ASP A 231 -26.60 7.88 14.41
C ASP A 231 -28.00 7.31 14.08
N ARG A 232 -28.86 7.07 15.09
CA ARG A 232 -30.26 6.59 14.95
C ARG A 232 -31.22 7.45 14.09
N TYR A 233 -30.75 8.59 13.61
CA TYR A 233 -31.48 9.52 12.76
C TYR A 233 -30.65 9.97 11.55
N ASP A 234 -29.49 9.34 11.33
CA ASP A 234 -28.52 9.68 10.31
C ASP A 234 -28.29 8.49 9.39
N THR A 235 -28.49 8.70 8.10
CA THR A 235 -28.40 7.61 7.10
C THR A 235 -26.98 7.33 6.59
N ASP A 236 -25.99 8.04 7.12
CA ASP A 236 -24.55 8.01 6.75
C ASP A 236 -23.73 8.43 8.00
N SER A 237 -23.75 7.59 9.04
CA SER A 237 -23.29 7.91 10.41
C SER A 237 -21.81 8.27 10.53
N ASP A 238 -20.96 7.85 9.59
CA ASP A 238 -19.54 8.23 9.54
C ASP A 238 -19.20 9.23 8.41
N ASN A 239 -20.20 9.57 7.59
CA ASN A 239 -20.16 10.55 6.51
C ASN A 239 -19.08 10.26 5.45
N ASP A 240 -18.83 8.97 5.19
CA ASP A 240 -17.89 8.49 4.19
C ASP A 240 -18.49 8.45 2.76
N GLY A 241 -19.82 8.60 2.65
CA GLY A 241 -20.57 8.60 1.39
C GLY A 241 -21.03 7.22 0.91
N ILE A 242 -20.85 6.19 1.72
CA ILE A 242 -21.67 4.97 1.72
C ILE A 242 -22.94 5.34 2.50
N SER A 243 -23.65 4.40 3.10
CA SER A 243 -24.90 4.71 3.78
C SER A 243 -25.14 3.52 4.66
N ASP A 244 -25.58 3.76 5.88
CA ASP A 244 -25.63 2.76 6.93
C ASP A 244 -26.41 1.50 6.48
N ALA A 245 -27.46 1.67 5.65
CA ALA A 245 -28.19 0.55 5.04
C ALA A 245 -27.39 -0.38 4.10
N ASN A 246 -26.36 0.12 3.43
CA ASN A 246 -25.45 -0.71 2.64
C ASN A 246 -24.39 -1.40 3.53
N GLU A 247 -24.07 -0.78 4.67
CA GLU A 247 -23.03 -1.21 5.60
C GLU A 247 -23.57 -2.12 6.70
N ALA A 248 -24.88 -2.11 6.97
CA ALA A 248 -25.57 -3.05 7.84
C ALA A 248 -25.27 -4.51 7.47
N GLY A 249 -25.02 -4.78 6.18
CA GLY A 249 -24.62 -6.08 5.64
C GLY A 249 -25.78 -7.05 5.37
N ASP A 250 -26.94 -6.84 5.98
CA ASP A 250 -28.20 -7.47 5.63
C ASP A 250 -29.40 -6.55 5.94
N THR A 251 -30.64 -7.07 5.93
CA THR A 251 -31.86 -6.27 6.14
C THR A 251 -32.60 -6.65 7.43
N ASN A 252 -31.90 -7.21 8.41
CA ASN A 252 -32.48 -7.76 9.62
C ASN A 252 -31.85 -7.09 10.85
N THR A 253 -32.56 -6.13 11.44
CA THR A 253 -32.15 -5.35 12.63
C THR A 253 -31.71 -6.21 13.82
N ALA A 254 -32.13 -7.48 13.86
CA ALA A 254 -31.72 -8.43 14.89
C ALA A 254 -30.33 -9.08 14.68
N THR A 255 -29.66 -8.88 13.54
CA THR A 255 -28.26 -9.31 13.34
C THR A 255 -27.30 -8.21 13.78
N ALA A 256 -26.06 -8.60 14.11
CA ALA A 256 -25.03 -7.59 14.33
C ALA A 256 -24.67 -6.98 12.97
N PRO A 257 -24.52 -5.64 12.88
CA PRO A 257 -24.04 -4.98 11.67
C PRO A 257 -22.70 -5.54 11.24
N ARG A 258 -22.38 -5.30 9.97
CA ARG A 258 -21.13 -5.74 9.39
C ARG A 258 -19.95 -5.04 10.07
N ASP A 259 -18.89 -5.79 10.24
CA ASP A 259 -17.59 -5.36 10.77
C ASP A 259 -16.56 -6.13 9.93
N THR A 260 -16.11 -5.50 8.86
CA THR A 260 -15.38 -6.14 7.75
C THR A 260 -13.97 -6.54 8.17
N ASP A 261 -13.32 -5.73 8.98
CA ASP A 261 -11.95 -5.98 9.46
C ASP A 261 -11.90 -6.59 10.89
N ALA A 262 -13.05 -6.67 11.57
CA ALA A 262 -13.24 -7.23 12.90
C ALA A 262 -12.53 -6.46 14.02
N ASP A 263 -12.42 -5.13 13.91
CA ASP A 263 -11.82 -4.26 14.93
C ASP A 263 -12.76 -3.90 16.09
N GLY A 264 -14.06 -4.16 15.91
CA GLY A 264 -15.13 -3.88 16.87
C GLY A 264 -15.86 -2.56 16.64
N MET A 265 -15.50 -1.82 15.60
CA MET A 265 -16.22 -0.70 15.00
C MET A 265 -16.93 -1.24 13.75
N PRO A 266 -18.26 -1.27 13.72
CA PRO A 266 -18.98 -1.72 12.53
C PRO A 266 -18.77 -0.77 11.34
N ASP A 267 -18.89 -1.30 10.12
CA ASP A 267 -18.65 -0.60 8.84
C ASP A 267 -19.36 0.78 8.81
N PHE A 268 -20.65 0.88 9.20
CA PHE A 268 -21.42 2.15 9.22
C PHE A 268 -20.87 3.25 10.17
N ARG A 269 -19.83 2.94 10.94
CA ARG A 269 -19.13 3.87 11.84
C ARG A 269 -17.64 3.96 11.53
N ASP A 270 -17.18 3.25 10.51
CA ASP A 270 -15.78 3.09 10.15
C ASP A 270 -15.48 3.62 8.76
N VAL A 271 -14.83 4.79 8.73
CA VAL A 271 -14.42 5.49 7.52
C VAL A 271 -13.36 4.75 6.67
N ASP A 272 -12.87 3.59 7.13
CA ASP A 272 -11.92 2.67 6.47
C ASP A 272 -12.35 1.21 6.79
N SER A 273 -13.48 0.77 6.22
CA SER A 273 -14.22 -0.45 6.60
C SER A 273 -13.37 -1.72 6.61
N ASP A 274 -12.35 -1.83 5.75
CA ASP A 274 -11.44 -2.97 5.71
C ASP A 274 -10.04 -2.72 6.29
N ASN A 275 -9.82 -1.49 6.77
CA ASN A 275 -8.58 -0.98 7.34
C ASN A 275 -7.34 -1.28 6.47
N ASP A 276 -7.48 -1.14 5.14
CA ASP A 276 -6.36 -1.26 4.21
C ASP A 276 -5.54 0.04 4.07
N GLY A 277 -6.07 1.15 4.59
CA GLY A 277 -5.45 2.47 4.59
C GLY A 277 -5.92 3.44 3.53
N ILE A 278 -6.91 3.07 2.73
CA ILE A 278 -7.63 3.97 1.86
C ILE A 278 -9.02 4.17 2.46
N LEU A 279 -9.36 5.42 2.79
CA LEU A 279 -10.72 5.72 3.26
C LEU A 279 -11.76 5.30 2.22
N ASP A 280 -12.88 4.76 2.67
CA ASP A 280 -14.01 4.30 1.85
C ASP A 280 -14.45 5.37 0.84
N SER A 281 -14.53 6.62 1.29
CA SER A 281 -14.82 7.79 0.43
C SER A 281 -13.84 7.97 -0.76
N ILE A 282 -12.57 7.62 -0.57
CA ILE A 282 -11.52 7.63 -1.60
C ILE A 282 -11.63 6.39 -2.48
N GLU A 283 -11.91 5.23 -1.89
CA GLU A 283 -12.12 4.00 -2.62
C GLU A 283 -13.26 4.10 -3.63
N ILE A 284 -14.40 4.65 -3.22
CA ILE A 284 -15.54 4.92 -4.12
C ILE A 284 -15.12 5.87 -5.25
N ALA A 285 -14.29 6.87 -4.96
CA ALA A 285 -13.83 7.85 -5.94
C ALA A 285 -12.85 7.25 -6.97
N GLU A 286 -11.99 6.33 -6.54
CA GLU A 286 -11.05 5.59 -7.39
C GLU A 286 -11.70 4.35 -8.04
N GLY A 287 -12.86 3.92 -7.53
CA GLY A 287 -13.63 2.77 -7.99
C GLY A 287 -13.18 1.42 -7.42
N THR A 288 -12.35 1.42 -6.37
CA THR A 288 -12.00 0.24 -5.57
C THR A 288 -13.14 -0.16 -4.65
N ASN A 289 -12.95 -1.21 -3.87
CA ASN A 289 -13.97 -1.85 -3.08
C ASN A 289 -13.74 -1.56 -1.59
N PRO A 290 -14.56 -0.69 -0.95
CA PRO A 290 -14.44 -0.26 0.46
C PRO A 290 -14.26 -1.35 1.51
N ILE A 291 -14.59 -2.58 1.13
CA ILE A 291 -14.69 -3.73 2.02
C ILE A 291 -13.70 -4.85 1.65
N ASN A 292 -12.75 -4.55 0.78
CA ASN A 292 -11.71 -5.46 0.34
C ASN A 292 -10.50 -4.73 -0.29
N GLY A 293 -9.42 -4.59 0.48
CA GLY A 293 -8.22 -3.85 0.14
C GLY A 293 -7.29 -4.47 -0.91
N ASP A 294 -7.79 -5.41 -1.70
CA ASP A 294 -7.17 -5.96 -2.91
C ASP A 294 -8.32 -6.23 -3.90
N SER A 295 -8.83 -5.15 -4.50
CA SER A 295 -10.07 -5.12 -5.28
C SER A 295 -10.07 -6.12 -6.43
N ASP A 296 -8.93 -6.36 -7.07
CA ASP A 296 -8.80 -7.29 -8.19
C ASP A 296 -8.25 -8.68 -7.83
N ASN A 297 -7.91 -8.88 -6.55
CA ASN A 297 -7.45 -10.13 -5.94
C ASN A 297 -6.16 -10.69 -6.56
N ASP A 298 -5.20 -9.83 -6.88
CA ASP A 298 -3.90 -10.24 -7.43
C ASP A 298 -2.80 -10.48 -6.39
N GLY A 299 -3.06 -10.11 -5.14
CA GLY A 299 -2.17 -10.26 -4.00
C GLY A 299 -1.23 -9.06 -3.77
N VAL A 300 -1.54 -7.90 -4.36
CA VAL A 300 -1.03 -6.57 -4.00
C VAL A 300 -2.23 -5.75 -3.51
N SER A 301 -2.07 -4.96 -2.45
CA SER A 301 -3.18 -4.15 -1.93
C SER A 301 -3.42 -2.89 -2.74
N ASP A 302 -4.67 -2.43 -2.78
CA ASP A 302 -5.09 -1.24 -3.50
C ASP A 302 -4.26 -0.02 -3.10
N LEU A 303 -3.98 0.10 -1.79
CA LEU A 303 -3.10 1.13 -1.24
C LEU A 303 -1.71 1.15 -1.92
N ILE A 304 -1.08 -0.01 -2.09
CA ILE A 304 0.24 -0.11 -2.73
C ILE A 304 0.13 0.24 -4.21
N GLU A 305 -0.94 -0.18 -4.87
CA GLU A 305 -1.13 0.04 -6.29
C GLU A 305 -1.34 1.51 -6.65
N LEU A 306 -2.26 2.18 -5.96
CA LEU A 306 -2.46 3.63 -6.09
C LEU A 306 -1.15 4.38 -5.81
N THR A 307 -0.42 3.95 -4.77
CA THR A 307 0.85 4.53 -4.36
C THR A 307 1.99 4.31 -5.38
N ALA A 308 1.95 3.21 -6.13
CA ALA A 308 2.88 2.87 -7.21
C ALA A 308 2.42 3.40 -8.59
N GLY A 309 1.21 3.97 -8.67
CA GLY A 309 0.61 4.40 -9.92
C GLY A 309 0.30 3.24 -10.86
N THR A 310 -0.13 2.11 -10.31
CA THR A 310 -0.73 0.97 -11.02
C THR A 310 -2.25 1.01 -10.88
N ASP A 311 -2.97 0.10 -11.53
CA ASP A 311 -4.44 0.12 -11.61
C ASP A 311 -5.03 -0.96 -10.70
N PRO A 312 -5.60 -0.60 -9.53
CA PRO A 312 -6.09 -1.57 -8.53
C PRO A 312 -7.30 -2.40 -8.99
N LEU A 313 -7.83 -2.11 -10.18
CA LEU A 313 -8.92 -2.85 -10.80
C LEU A 313 -8.45 -3.80 -11.90
N ASN A 314 -7.15 -3.95 -12.07
CA ASN A 314 -6.55 -4.70 -13.16
C ASN A 314 -5.30 -5.48 -12.74
N ASN A 315 -5.53 -6.77 -12.45
CA ASN A 315 -4.53 -7.77 -12.05
C ASN A 315 -3.28 -7.86 -12.97
N GLY A 316 -3.38 -7.36 -14.21
CA GLY A 316 -2.25 -7.30 -15.14
C GLY A 316 -1.35 -6.06 -15.01
N ASP A 317 -1.78 -5.03 -14.30
CA ASP A 317 -1.04 -3.79 -14.06
C ASP A 317 -0.92 -3.57 -12.55
N ASN A 318 0.04 -4.27 -11.96
CA ASN A 318 0.43 -4.12 -10.55
C ASN A 318 1.97 -3.96 -10.44
N PRO A 319 2.50 -3.55 -9.27
CA PRO A 319 3.93 -3.29 -9.09
C PRO A 319 4.78 -4.54 -9.30
N ARG A 320 4.29 -5.72 -8.89
CA ARG A 320 5.01 -6.99 -9.12
C ARG A 320 5.12 -7.31 -10.60
N ALA A 321 4.10 -7.02 -11.40
CA ALA A 321 4.11 -7.19 -12.85
C ALA A 321 5.09 -6.23 -13.55
N ARG A 322 5.31 -5.04 -12.97
CA ARG A 322 6.37 -4.09 -13.39
C ARG A 322 7.78 -4.50 -12.94
N GLY A 323 7.87 -5.50 -12.06
CA GLY A 323 9.13 -5.95 -11.47
C GLY A 323 9.60 -5.08 -10.30
N ASP A 324 8.67 -4.45 -9.59
CA ASP A 324 8.91 -3.82 -8.29
C ASP A 324 8.59 -4.81 -7.16
N PHE A 325 9.13 -4.56 -5.97
CA PHE A 325 8.96 -5.46 -4.83
C PHE A 325 7.92 -4.97 -3.85
N VAL A 326 7.18 -5.92 -3.28
CA VAL A 326 6.19 -5.65 -2.25
C VAL A 326 6.37 -6.61 -1.09
N PHE A 327 6.72 -6.08 0.07
CA PHE A 327 6.87 -6.82 1.32
C PHE A 327 5.86 -6.34 2.37
N LEU A 328 5.10 -7.26 2.95
CA LEU A 328 4.30 -7.02 4.14
C LEU A 328 5.16 -7.29 5.39
N ILE A 329 5.37 -6.27 6.23
CA ILE A 329 6.28 -6.31 7.39
C ILE A 329 5.55 -5.97 8.71
N PRO A 330 4.61 -6.82 9.15
CA PRO A 330 3.81 -6.58 10.35
C PRO A 330 4.67 -6.48 11.62
N TYR A 331 4.25 -5.63 12.57
CA TYR A 331 4.99 -5.42 13.81
C TYR A 331 5.03 -6.70 14.65
N GLN A 332 6.22 -7.13 15.04
CA GLN A 332 6.48 -8.36 15.79
C GLN A 332 5.94 -9.66 15.16
N ALA A 333 5.53 -9.63 13.89
CA ALA A 333 5.09 -10.79 13.13
C ALA A 333 6.04 -11.05 11.94
N ALA A 334 5.83 -12.17 11.25
CA ALA A 334 6.72 -12.60 10.19
C ALA A 334 6.50 -11.77 8.92
N THR A 335 7.60 -11.30 8.33
CA THR A 335 7.59 -10.64 7.03
C THR A 335 7.20 -11.60 5.91
N SER A 336 6.40 -11.12 4.95
CA SER A 336 5.96 -11.89 3.78
C SER A 336 6.12 -11.08 2.48
N PRO A 337 6.78 -11.62 1.44
CA PRO A 337 7.59 -12.85 1.47
C PRO A 337 8.87 -12.66 2.29
N SER A 338 9.47 -13.74 2.80
CA SER A 338 10.72 -13.66 3.58
C SER A 338 11.98 -13.42 2.72
N VAL A 339 11.84 -13.51 1.41
CA VAL A 339 12.85 -13.23 0.38
C VAL A 339 12.12 -13.05 -0.94
N ASP A 340 12.62 -12.14 -1.77
CA ASP A 340 12.17 -12.05 -3.15
C ASP A 340 13.37 -11.77 -4.07
N THR A 341 13.28 -12.19 -5.34
CA THR A 341 14.38 -12.17 -6.32
C THR A 341 14.05 -11.25 -7.49
N LEU A 342 14.93 -10.28 -7.78
CA LEU A 342 14.80 -9.42 -8.95
C LEU A 342 15.81 -9.68 -10.03
N GLU A 343 15.39 -9.44 -11.26
CA GLU A 343 16.25 -9.32 -12.44
C GLU A 343 16.60 -7.86 -12.72
N PHE A 344 17.89 -7.61 -12.94
CA PHE A 344 18.39 -6.30 -13.37
C PHE A 344 19.09 -6.40 -14.72
N ALA A 345 18.82 -5.42 -15.57
CA ALA A 345 19.60 -5.19 -16.77
C ALA A 345 20.99 -4.64 -16.40
N THR A 346 22.03 -5.12 -17.07
CA THR A 346 23.41 -4.61 -16.86
C THR A 346 23.96 -3.88 -18.08
N SER A 347 23.06 -3.35 -18.88
CA SER A 347 23.39 -2.52 -20.03
C SER A 347 23.79 -1.12 -19.58
N ILE A 348 24.73 -0.50 -20.29
CA ILE A 348 25.22 0.84 -19.93
C ILE A 348 24.17 1.89 -20.29
N GLN A 349 23.70 2.64 -19.30
CA GLN A 349 22.71 3.71 -19.47
C GLN A 349 23.34 5.06 -19.82
N PHE A 350 24.49 5.35 -19.20
CA PHE A 350 25.18 6.63 -19.31
C PHE A 350 26.64 6.43 -19.72
N ALA A 351 27.07 7.13 -20.77
CA ALA A 351 28.47 7.13 -21.18
C ALA A 351 28.97 8.54 -21.56
N ASP A 352 30.23 8.80 -21.25
CA ASP A 352 30.89 10.05 -21.56
C ASP A 352 32.08 9.77 -22.48
N LEU A 353 32.05 10.32 -23.69
CA LEU A 353 33.13 10.18 -24.67
C LEU A 353 33.92 11.48 -24.75
N TYR A 354 35.17 11.46 -24.28
CA TYR A 354 36.07 12.60 -24.40
C TYR A 354 37.13 12.34 -25.45
N PHE A 355 37.12 13.16 -26.50
CA PHE A 355 38.05 13.04 -27.63
C PHE A 355 39.32 13.85 -27.38
N GLY A 356 40.48 13.21 -27.44
CA GLY A 356 41.79 13.86 -27.41
C GLY A 356 42.45 13.76 -28.78
N PHE A 357 42.60 14.90 -29.45
CA PHE A 357 43.23 14.94 -30.77
C PHE A 357 44.66 15.42 -30.71
N ASP A 358 45.51 14.72 -31.44
CA ASP A 358 46.67 15.32 -32.05
C ASP A 358 46.24 16.28 -33.17
N THR A 359 46.83 17.47 -33.21
CA THR A 359 46.49 18.50 -34.19
C THR A 359 47.62 18.85 -35.13
N THR A 360 48.62 17.98 -35.24
CA THR A 360 49.72 18.13 -36.20
C THR A 360 49.24 18.07 -37.65
N GLY A 361 50.08 18.58 -38.56
CA GLY A 361 49.73 18.69 -39.98
C GLY A 361 49.41 17.36 -40.67
N SER A 362 49.82 16.23 -40.10
CA SER A 362 49.50 14.89 -40.62
C SER A 362 48.07 14.44 -40.30
N MET A 363 47.42 15.06 -39.31
CA MET A 363 46.08 14.71 -38.82
C MET A 363 44.93 15.48 -39.53
N ASP A 364 45.23 16.20 -40.61
CA ASP A 364 44.28 17.06 -41.35
C ASP A 364 42.98 16.33 -41.72
N VAL A 365 43.09 15.08 -42.20
CA VAL A 365 41.95 14.32 -42.73
C VAL A 365 41.07 13.78 -41.60
N GLU A 366 41.69 13.28 -40.53
CA GLU A 366 41.05 12.77 -39.33
C GLU A 366 40.28 13.89 -38.61
N LEU A 367 40.94 15.04 -38.41
CA LEU A 367 40.32 16.23 -37.81
C LEU A 367 39.12 16.72 -38.63
N ALA A 368 39.28 16.87 -39.96
CA ALA A 368 38.19 17.30 -40.83
C ALA A 368 37.02 16.31 -40.83
N SER A 369 37.30 15.01 -40.73
CA SER A 369 36.28 13.97 -40.67
C SER A 369 35.50 14.01 -39.36
N MET A 370 36.18 14.19 -38.23
CA MET A 370 35.54 14.25 -36.91
C MET A 370 34.80 15.57 -36.67
N ALA A 371 35.33 16.69 -37.18
CA ALA A 371 34.71 18.03 -37.09
C ALA A 371 33.44 18.17 -37.96
N ASN A 372 33.18 17.24 -38.87
CA ASN A 372 31.99 17.29 -39.70
C ASN A 372 30.72 17.17 -38.86
N THR A 373 29.87 18.20 -38.87
CA THR A 373 28.64 18.27 -38.06
C THR A 373 27.53 17.31 -38.50
N THR A 374 27.71 16.63 -39.64
CA THR A 374 26.75 15.64 -40.15
C THR A 374 27.31 14.22 -40.05
N ASN A 375 28.57 14.02 -40.43
CA ASN A 375 29.21 12.71 -40.61
C ASN A 375 30.32 12.41 -39.59
N GLY A 376 30.66 13.36 -38.71
CA GLY A 376 31.70 13.21 -37.69
C GLY A 376 31.11 12.80 -36.33
N VAL A 377 31.45 13.53 -35.26
CA VAL A 377 30.97 13.23 -33.89
C VAL A 377 29.45 13.04 -33.81
N PRO A 378 28.59 13.84 -34.46
CA PRO A 378 27.15 13.61 -34.43
C PRO A 378 26.72 12.27 -35.04
N ALA A 379 27.35 11.83 -36.14
CA ALA A 379 27.07 10.52 -36.72
C ALA A 379 27.56 9.35 -35.85
N ILE A 380 28.63 9.55 -35.09
CA ILE A 380 29.12 8.56 -34.13
C ILE A 380 28.08 8.38 -33.03
N ILE A 381 27.65 9.48 -32.40
CA ILE A 381 26.66 9.43 -31.33
C ILE A 381 25.33 8.88 -31.83
N ASN A 382 24.86 9.26 -33.02
CA ASN A 382 23.62 8.71 -33.58
C ASN A 382 23.67 7.20 -33.84
N GLN A 383 24.86 6.63 -34.09
CA GLN A 383 25.03 5.18 -34.29
C GLN A 383 25.21 4.39 -32.99
N LEU A 384 25.57 5.08 -31.89
CA LEU A 384 25.78 4.48 -30.57
C LEU A 384 24.57 4.67 -29.66
N ARG A 385 23.78 5.73 -29.87
CA ARG A 385 22.60 6.04 -29.07
C ARG A 385 21.45 5.08 -29.38
N CYS A 386 20.68 4.73 -28.35
CA CYS A 386 19.49 3.91 -28.54
C CYS A 386 18.45 4.63 -29.41
N PRO A 387 17.98 4.01 -30.51
CA PRO A 387 16.91 4.59 -31.32
C PRO A 387 15.63 4.76 -30.50
N SER A 388 14.90 5.85 -30.73
CA SER A 388 13.55 5.98 -30.18
C SER A 388 12.60 4.98 -30.83
N THR A 389 11.76 4.33 -30.03
CA THR A 389 10.69 3.43 -30.47
C THR A 389 9.31 4.09 -30.46
N GLY A 390 9.17 5.28 -29.88
CA GLY A 390 7.96 6.10 -29.89
C GLY A 390 7.61 6.64 -28.51
N GLY A 391 6.46 7.32 -28.37
CA GLY A 391 5.78 7.59 -27.09
C GLY A 391 6.49 8.49 -26.06
N ALA A 392 5.70 9.19 -25.27
CA ALA A 392 6.11 9.51 -23.91
C ALA A 392 5.76 8.29 -23.03
N CYS A 393 6.51 8.08 -21.96
CA CYS A 393 6.29 6.98 -21.01
C CYS A 393 6.61 7.45 -19.60
N ALA A 394 5.95 6.87 -18.62
CA ALA A 394 6.30 6.91 -17.20
C ALA A 394 7.06 5.63 -16.80
N ASN A 395 6.67 4.48 -17.35
CA ASN A 395 7.27 3.18 -17.06
C ASN A 395 7.45 2.35 -18.36
N ASP A 396 8.13 1.21 -18.25
CA ASP A 396 8.42 0.33 -19.40
C ASP A 396 7.15 -0.24 -20.05
N GLY A 397 6.06 -0.40 -19.28
CA GLY A 397 4.77 -0.90 -19.76
C GLY A 397 4.09 0.02 -20.77
N ASP A 398 4.32 1.34 -20.68
CA ASP A 398 3.82 2.34 -21.63
C ASP A 398 4.41 2.16 -23.05
N CYS A 399 5.52 1.42 -23.16
CA CYS A 399 6.24 1.26 -24.39
C CYS A 399 5.78 0.02 -25.17
N LEU A 400 5.06 0.23 -26.29
CA LEU A 400 4.65 -0.84 -27.21
C LEU A 400 5.79 -1.79 -27.60
N THR A 401 7.01 -1.24 -27.74
CA THR A 401 8.26 -1.98 -27.91
C THR A 401 9.41 -1.19 -27.30
N GLY A 402 10.27 -1.86 -26.52
CA GLY A 402 11.45 -1.24 -25.91
C GLY A 402 11.25 -0.93 -24.43
N VAL A 403 11.98 0.06 -23.92
CA VAL A 403 11.98 0.47 -22.50
C VAL A 403 11.82 1.99 -22.40
N CYS A 404 11.31 2.45 -21.26
CA CYS A 404 11.17 3.85 -20.94
C CYS A 404 12.49 4.41 -20.42
N PHE A 405 13.00 5.48 -21.05
CA PHE A 405 14.19 6.16 -20.56
C PHE A 405 13.97 7.67 -20.56
N SER A 406 14.02 8.28 -19.37
CA SER A 406 13.87 9.73 -19.19
C SER A 406 12.59 10.28 -19.85
N GLY A 407 11.49 9.53 -19.78
CA GLY A 407 10.18 9.94 -20.30
C GLY A 407 9.94 9.67 -21.79
N SER A 408 10.75 8.84 -22.44
CA SER A 408 10.59 8.48 -23.86
C SER A 408 10.91 7.01 -24.11
N CYS A 409 10.12 6.33 -24.95
CA CYS A 409 10.43 4.95 -25.29
C CYS A 409 11.59 4.87 -26.28
N ILE A 410 12.55 4.02 -25.91
CA ILE A 410 13.73 3.72 -26.70
C ILE A 410 13.85 2.22 -26.93
N GLN A 411 14.62 1.83 -27.92
CA GLN A 411 15.03 0.45 -28.08
C GLN A 411 15.78 0.02 -26.81
N ASP A 412 15.36 -1.13 -26.28
CA ASP A 412 15.99 -1.73 -25.10
C ASP A 412 17.52 -1.88 -25.29
N PRO A 413 18.34 -1.24 -24.44
CA PRO A 413 19.78 -1.39 -24.44
C PRO A 413 20.24 -2.87 -24.30
N ALA A 414 19.46 -3.71 -23.63
CA ALA A 414 19.71 -5.16 -23.49
C ALA A 414 19.53 -5.92 -24.81
N TYR A 415 18.61 -5.47 -25.69
CA TYR A 415 18.31 -6.12 -26.97
C TYR A 415 18.77 -5.28 -28.17
N GLY A 416 20.02 -5.47 -28.60
CA GLY A 416 20.51 -4.89 -29.84
C GLY A 416 22.02 -4.70 -29.94
N ALA A 417 22.42 -3.64 -30.65
CA ALA A 417 23.82 -3.31 -30.87
C ALA A 417 24.54 -2.76 -29.60
N GLY A 418 24.00 -2.96 -28.38
CA GLY A 418 24.55 -2.45 -27.12
C GLY A 418 24.60 -0.93 -27.14
N CYS A 419 23.47 -0.31 -27.46
CA CYS A 419 23.37 1.14 -27.56
C CYS A 419 23.38 1.77 -26.16
N VAL A 420 23.71 3.06 -26.08
CA VAL A 420 23.73 3.82 -24.82
C VAL A 420 22.71 4.96 -24.90
N PRO A 421 21.69 5.00 -24.03
CA PRO A 421 20.65 6.03 -24.06
C PRO A 421 21.16 7.46 -23.94
N ASP A 422 21.97 7.74 -22.92
CA ASP A 422 22.49 9.08 -22.64
C ASP A 422 24.00 9.14 -22.83
N MET A 423 24.43 10.00 -23.77
CA MET A 423 25.83 10.18 -24.09
C MET A 423 26.23 11.65 -24.13
N TYR A 424 27.29 11.99 -23.39
CA TYR A 424 27.92 13.30 -23.46
C TYR A 424 29.24 13.22 -24.23
N THR A 425 29.59 14.33 -24.87
CA THR A 425 30.84 14.44 -25.63
C THR A 425 31.59 15.72 -25.31
N GLY A 426 32.91 15.67 -25.38
CA GLY A 426 33.80 16.81 -25.22
C GLY A 426 35.08 16.62 -26.03
N VAL A 427 35.88 17.67 -26.16
CA VAL A 427 37.13 17.61 -26.93
C VAL A 427 38.26 18.37 -26.26
N GLY A 428 39.44 17.75 -26.28
CA GLY A 428 40.73 18.35 -25.97
C GLY A 428 41.74 18.07 -27.08
N VAL A 429 42.82 18.85 -27.09
CA VAL A 429 43.84 18.78 -28.13
C VAL A 429 45.25 18.88 -27.58
N PHE A 430 46.21 18.40 -28.35
CA PHE A 430 47.64 18.58 -28.16
C PHE A 430 48.32 18.72 -29.54
N ASP A 431 49.43 19.46 -29.57
CA ASP A 431 50.18 19.79 -30.81
C ASP A 431 51.70 19.90 -30.59
N GLU A 432 52.15 19.99 -29.33
CA GLU A 432 53.55 20.08 -28.96
C GLU A 432 53.77 19.42 -27.58
N LEU A 433 55.03 19.37 -27.15
CA LEU A 433 55.42 18.79 -25.86
C LEU A 433 54.74 19.53 -24.70
N ASN A 434 53.96 18.79 -23.92
CA ASN A 434 53.28 19.27 -22.72
C ASN A 434 52.14 20.29 -22.95
N THR A 435 51.52 20.33 -24.15
CA THR A 435 50.52 21.35 -24.49
C THR A 435 49.06 20.92 -24.39
N PHE A 436 48.75 19.74 -23.85
CA PHE A 436 47.36 19.29 -23.74
C PHE A 436 46.43 20.36 -23.16
N ARG A 437 45.36 20.69 -23.90
CA ARG A 437 44.33 21.65 -23.52
C ARG A 437 42.95 21.09 -23.73
N ASN A 438 42.10 21.24 -22.70
CA ASN A 438 40.67 21.03 -22.85
C ASN A 438 40.05 22.20 -23.63
N ILE A 439 39.38 21.93 -24.74
CA ILE A 439 38.72 22.95 -25.56
C ILE A 439 37.28 23.15 -25.08
N ILE A 440 36.55 22.04 -24.94
CA ILE A 440 35.20 22.01 -24.38
C ILE A 440 35.06 20.76 -23.51
N GLY A 441 34.57 20.94 -22.29
CA GLY A 441 34.22 19.85 -21.39
C GLY A 441 33.02 19.04 -21.90
N LEU A 442 32.69 17.98 -21.17
CA LEU A 442 31.58 17.09 -21.54
C LEU A 442 30.22 17.79 -21.49
N GLN A 443 29.44 17.60 -22.55
CA GLN A 443 28.11 18.18 -22.73
C GLN A 443 27.25 17.34 -23.70
N GLY A 444 25.92 17.54 -23.68
CA GLY A 444 24.96 16.67 -24.36
C GLY A 444 24.74 16.90 -25.87
N ASN A 445 25.24 17.99 -26.45
CA ASN A 445 25.09 18.32 -27.88
C ASN A 445 26.34 17.94 -28.71
N PRO A 446 26.37 16.80 -29.40
CA PRO A 446 27.55 16.36 -30.14
C PRO A 446 27.98 17.31 -31.28
N ALA A 447 27.08 18.13 -31.82
CA ALA A 447 27.44 19.13 -32.83
C ALA A 447 28.31 20.24 -32.23
N SER A 448 28.11 20.60 -30.95
CA SER A 448 28.98 21.54 -30.25
C SER A 448 30.41 21.00 -30.13
N THR A 449 30.56 19.71 -29.82
CA THR A 449 31.87 19.04 -29.79
C THR A 449 32.52 19.10 -31.17
N ALA A 450 31.81 18.70 -32.22
CA ALA A 450 32.32 18.74 -33.60
C ALA A 450 32.77 20.14 -34.05
N ASN A 451 31.96 21.17 -33.76
CA ASN A 451 32.27 22.57 -34.09
C ASN A 451 33.50 23.11 -33.37
N ASN A 452 33.89 22.52 -32.24
CA ASN A 452 35.04 22.94 -31.44
C ASN A 452 36.28 22.08 -31.69
N ILE A 453 36.22 21.06 -32.56
CA ILE A 453 37.42 20.37 -33.03
C ILE A 453 38.19 21.39 -33.89
N PRO A 454 39.40 21.81 -33.48
CA PRO A 454 40.16 22.77 -34.26
C PRO A 454 40.64 22.13 -35.57
N GLY A 455 40.97 22.98 -36.55
CA GLY A 455 41.76 22.53 -37.70
C GLY A 455 43.19 22.21 -37.29
N THR A 456 44.04 21.87 -38.26
CA THR A 456 45.45 21.61 -38.00
C THR A 456 46.15 22.81 -37.35
N GLY A 457 46.94 22.48 -36.34
CA GLY A 457 47.79 23.33 -35.53
C GLY A 457 49.28 23.05 -35.77
N GLY A 458 50.12 23.39 -34.79
CA GLY A 458 51.58 23.33 -34.91
C GLY A 458 52.11 21.91 -35.23
N GLY A 459 53.21 21.84 -35.97
CA GLY A 459 53.94 20.60 -36.28
C GLY A 459 55.21 20.46 -35.44
N GLY A 460 55.04 20.47 -34.12
CA GLY A 460 56.13 20.29 -33.15
C GLY A 460 56.29 18.83 -32.74
N ALA A 461 57.14 18.56 -31.74
CA ALA A 461 57.26 17.21 -31.19
C ALA A 461 56.11 16.91 -30.22
N GLU A 462 55.56 15.70 -30.28
CA GLU A 462 54.38 15.30 -29.53
C GLU A 462 54.71 14.39 -28.34
N ALA A 463 53.84 14.43 -27.32
CA ALA A 463 53.98 13.66 -26.09
C ALA A 463 52.70 12.86 -25.81
N PRO A 464 52.42 11.76 -26.53
CA PRO A 464 51.15 11.04 -26.44
C PRO A 464 50.84 10.45 -25.05
N TYR A 465 51.84 10.28 -24.17
CA TYR A 465 51.62 9.89 -22.77
C TYR A 465 51.09 11.01 -21.86
N GLN A 466 51.24 12.28 -22.25
CA GLN A 466 50.83 13.42 -21.44
C GLN A 466 49.31 13.63 -21.44
N PRO A 467 48.60 13.66 -22.59
CA PRO A 467 47.14 13.82 -22.65
C PRO A 467 46.34 12.89 -21.72
N PRO A 468 46.52 11.55 -21.73
CA PRO A 468 45.79 10.66 -20.82
C PRO A 468 46.06 10.95 -19.34
N TYR A 469 47.31 11.27 -18.98
CA TYR A 469 47.66 11.63 -17.60
C TYR A 469 46.98 12.93 -17.17
N CYS A 470 46.96 13.91 -18.07
CA CYS A 470 46.27 15.19 -17.91
C CYS A 470 44.74 15.02 -17.77
N VAL A 471 44.13 14.23 -18.66
CA VAL A 471 42.70 13.95 -18.64
C VAL A 471 42.28 13.32 -17.30
N ALA A 472 43.09 12.41 -16.76
CA ALA A 472 42.86 11.85 -15.43
C ALA A 472 43.15 12.82 -14.27
N ASN A 473 44.21 13.63 -14.39
CA ASN A 473 44.70 14.48 -13.30
C ASN A 473 44.69 15.96 -13.70
N ARG A 474 43.68 16.67 -13.18
CA ARG A 474 43.50 18.12 -13.36
C ARG A 474 44.73 18.96 -13.00
N SER A 475 45.46 18.57 -11.96
CA SER A 475 46.64 19.33 -11.49
C SER A 475 47.84 19.22 -12.43
N ALA A 476 47.85 18.20 -13.30
CA ALA A 476 48.88 17.98 -14.29
C ALA A 476 48.59 18.69 -15.64
N CYS A 477 47.41 19.31 -15.79
CA CYS A 477 47.01 20.01 -17.01
C CYS A 477 47.50 21.46 -17.08
N GLY A 478 47.89 21.89 -18.28
CA GLY A 478 48.39 23.24 -18.55
C GLY A 478 47.33 24.37 -18.52
N SER A 479 46.04 24.09 -18.77
CA SER A 479 44.89 25.02 -18.55
C SER A 479 43.53 24.47 -19.07
N ASN A 480 42.43 25.12 -18.66
CA ASN A 480 41.03 24.98 -19.13
C ASN A 480 40.24 23.71 -18.74
N CYS A 481 40.64 22.99 -17.69
CA CYS A 481 39.84 21.88 -17.19
C CYS A 481 38.44 22.31 -16.73
N ALA A 482 37.42 21.50 -17.02
CA ALA A 482 36.02 21.72 -16.67
C ALA A 482 35.83 21.89 -15.17
N SER A 483 35.15 22.95 -14.70
CA SER A 483 35.07 23.36 -13.27
C SER A 483 34.58 22.28 -12.30
N THR A 484 33.82 21.31 -12.79
CA THR A 484 33.19 20.22 -12.03
C THR A 484 33.41 18.89 -12.75
N GLY A 485 33.11 17.78 -12.07
CA GLY A 485 33.28 16.43 -12.61
C GLY A 485 34.69 15.86 -12.42
N ILE A 486 34.87 14.64 -12.90
CA ILE A 486 36.10 13.85 -12.75
C ILE A 486 37.07 14.19 -13.89
N GLY A 487 38.36 14.30 -13.55
CA GLY A 487 39.41 14.61 -14.52
C GLY A 487 39.34 16.02 -15.12
N CYS A 488 40.12 16.27 -16.16
CA CYS A 488 40.15 17.57 -16.84
C CYS A 488 38.92 17.81 -17.74
N ALA A 489 38.35 16.73 -18.29
CA ALA A 489 37.18 16.76 -19.17
C ALA A 489 35.87 17.08 -18.43
N GLY A 490 35.81 16.82 -17.12
CA GLY A 490 34.60 16.94 -16.32
C GLY A 490 33.66 15.76 -16.50
N PHE A 491 34.18 14.53 -16.42
CA PHE A 491 33.37 13.31 -16.52
C PHE A 491 32.30 13.27 -15.43
N ARG A 492 31.09 12.84 -15.80
CA ARG A 492 29.99 12.67 -14.86
C ARG A 492 30.31 11.53 -13.88
N SER A 493 29.82 11.67 -12.65
CA SER A 493 29.98 10.63 -11.62
C SER A 493 29.13 9.39 -11.92
N ASN A 494 28.01 9.56 -12.62
CA ASN A 494 27.05 8.51 -12.96
C ASN A 494 27.19 7.98 -14.40
N ALA A 495 28.36 8.10 -15.04
CA ALA A 495 28.55 7.64 -16.41
C ALA A 495 29.82 6.80 -16.56
N ILE A 496 29.80 5.85 -17.48
CA ILE A 496 31.00 5.15 -17.95
C ILE A 496 31.89 6.15 -18.69
N ARG A 497 33.14 6.28 -18.24
CA ARG A 497 34.06 7.33 -18.69
C ARG A 497 34.99 6.77 -19.73
N ILE A 498 34.98 7.33 -20.94
CA ILE A 498 35.82 6.85 -22.04
C ILE A 498 36.65 8.01 -22.57
N TYR A 499 37.98 7.87 -22.48
CA TYR A 499 38.93 8.74 -23.14
C TYR A 499 39.38 8.10 -24.46
N ILE A 500 39.18 8.83 -25.56
CA ILE A 500 39.50 8.39 -26.92
C ILE A 500 40.66 9.25 -27.41
N GLN A 501 41.86 8.68 -27.48
CA GLN A 501 43.02 9.36 -28.02
C GLN A 501 43.16 9.05 -29.50
N ILE A 502 43.23 10.10 -30.32
CA ILE A 502 43.33 10.03 -31.78
C ILE A 502 44.64 10.72 -32.17
N THR A 503 45.61 9.94 -32.62
CA THR A 503 46.97 10.45 -32.92
C THR A 503 47.70 9.51 -33.87
N ASP A 504 48.51 10.06 -34.75
CA ASP A 504 49.48 9.33 -35.54
C ASP A 504 50.91 9.51 -35.03
N ALA A 505 51.09 10.16 -33.88
CA ALA A 505 52.39 10.40 -33.28
C ALA A 505 52.85 9.22 -32.42
N ASP A 506 54.13 8.94 -32.50
CA ASP A 506 54.87 8.12 -31.56
C ASP A 506 55.40 8.97 -30.39
N ASN A 507 56.10 8.37 -29.41
CA ASN A 507 56.56 9.14 -28.25
C ASN A 507 57.86 9.89 -28.55
N GLN A 508 57.75 11.15 -28.95
CA GLN A 508 58.89 12.02 -29.24
C GLN A 508 59.41 12.78 -28.01
N CYS A 509 58.69 12.69 -26.89
CA CYS A 509 59.09 13.33 -25.65
C CYS A 509 60.35 12.66 -25.05
N SER A 510 61.52 13.30 -25.20
CA SER A 510 62.79 12.86 -24.60
C SER A 510 63.57 14.00 -23.90
N GLY A 511 64.30 13.68 -22.83
CA GLY A 511 65.16 14.63 -22.09
C GLY A 511 64.43 15.53 -21.08
N GLY A 512 65.08 16.61 -20.64
CA GLY A 512 64.61 17.46 -19.52
C GLY A 512 63.45 18.41 -19.85
N GLY A 513 63.00 18.47 -21.11
CA GLY A 513 61.81 19.23 -21.53
C GLY A 513 60.51 18.44 -21.41
N CYS A 514 60.58 17.18 -20.98
CA CYS A 514 59.46 16.27 -20.85
C CYS A 514 59.12 16.03 -19.39
N GLY A 515 57.82 16.01 -19.08
CA GLY A 515 57.37 15.45 -17.81
C GLY A 515 57.73 13.96 -17.72
N ASN A 516 57.75 13.40 -16.51
CA ASN A 516 57.98 11.96 -16.29
C ASN A 516 56.73 11.12 -16.66
N TYR A 517 56.15 11.37 -17.84
CA TYR A 517 55.02 10.63 -18.36
C TYR A 517 55.53 9.36 -19.05
N THR A 518 54.93 8.23 -18.71
CA THR A 518 55.22 6.91 -19.30
C THR A 518 53.90 6.26 -19.67
N GLY A 519 53.87 5.35 -20.64
CA GLY A 519 52.66 4.61 -20.99
C GLY A 519 51.97 3.96 -19.78
N PRO A 520 52.70 3.18 -18.95
CA PRO A 520 52.14 2.61 -17.72
C PRO A 520 51.66 3.66 -16.71
N GLY A 521 52.37 4.78 -16.57
CA GLY A 521 51.98 5.85 -15.65
C GLY A 521 50.73 6.61 -16.11
N ALA A 522 50.60 6.85 -17.41
CA ALA A 522 49.41 7.42 -18.04
C ALA A 522 48.20 6.49 -17.89
N GLY A 523 48.38 5.21 -18.21
CA GLY A 523 47.35 4.21 -18.02
C GLY A 523 46.91 4.10 -16.55
N ALA A 524 47.86 4.02 -15.62
CA ALA A 524 47.55 3.95 -14.19
C ALA A 524 46.78 5.18 -13.68
N ALA A 525 47.05 6.38 -14.23
CA ALA A 525 46.30 7.59 -13.90
C ALA A 525 44.84 7.48 -14.36
N LEU A 526 44.60 6.99 -15.58
CA LEU A 526 43.23 6.73 -16.08
C LEU A 526 42.51 5.68 -15.23
N LEU A 527 43.18 4.55 -14.93
CA LEU A 527 42.62 3.48 -14.09
C LEU A 527 42.23 4.00 -12.70
N ALA A 528 43.05 4.87 -12.10
CA ALA A 528 42.77 5.46 -10.79
C ALA A 528 41.52 6.37 -10.76
N GLN A 529 41.00 6.76 -11.93
CA GLN A 529 39.76 7.53 -12.08
C GLN A 529 38.66 6.70 -12.78
N GLN A 530 38.89 5.39 -12.96
CA GLN A 530 38.00 4.48 -13.71
C GLN A 530 37.67 5.00 -15.11
N ILE A 531 38.65 5.64 -15.78
CA ILE A 531 38.51 6.11 -17.16
C ILE A 531 39.02 5.01 -18.09
N LYS A 532 38.15 4.50 -18.96
CA LYS A 532 38.51 3.55 -20.01
C LYS A 532 39.23 4.28 -21.16
N PHE A 533 40.15 3.59 -21.81
CA PHE A 533 40.99 4.13 -22.89
C PHE A 533 40.70 3.45 -24.21
N ILE A 534 40.55 4.26 -25.26
CA ILE A 534 40.58 3.83 -26.66
C ILE A 534 41.72 4.56 -27.35
N GLY A 535 42.58 3.81 -28.03
CA GLY A 535 43.62 4.36 -28.90
C GLY A 535 43.26 4.21 -30.36
N LEU A 536 43.11 5.31 -31.08
CA LEU A 536 42.91 5.34 -32.53
C LEU A 536 44.17 5.90 -33.18
N TRP A 537 44.85 5.08 -33.98
CA TRP A 537 46.18 5.42 -34.49
C TRP A 537 46.23 5.54 -36.03
N GLY A 538 46.97 6.55 -36.51
CA GLY A 538 47.25 6.78 -37.94
C GLY A 538 48.60 6.20 -38.40
N THR A 539 48.99 6.42 -39.66
CA THR A 539 50.24 5.84 -40.22
C THR A 539 51.49 6.69 -40.05
N GLY A 540 51.39 7.85 -39.40
CA GLY A 540 52.54 8.66 -39.02
C GLY A 540 53.54 7.85 -38.18
N ASP A 541 54.82 7.99 -38.47
CA ASP A 541 55.90 7.47 -37.63
C ASP A 541 57.07 8.42 -37.82
N ASP A 542 57.15 9.38 -36.90
CA ASP A 542 58.04 10.54 -36.98
C ASP A 542 59.40 10.26 -36.33
N GLY A 543 59.67 9.00 -35.97
CA GLY A 543 61.00 8.51 -35.62
C GLY A 543 61.44 8.80 -34.18
N GLY A 544 60.49 9.01 -33.27
CA GLY A 544 60.65 8.94 -31.82
C GLY A 544 60.70 7.50 -31.28
N VAL A 545 60.24 7.31 -30.02
CA VAL A 545 60.31 6.02 -29.33
C VAL A 545 59.00 5.25 -29.49
N GLY A 546 59.11 4.06 -30.09
CA GLY A 546 57.97 3.19 -30.37
C GLY A 546 57.29 3.57 -31.67
N THR A 547 56.16 2.92 -31.94
CA THR A 547 55.19 3.32 -32.97
C THR A 547 53.93 3.87 -32.30
N PRO A 548 53.07 4.64 -32.99
CA PRO A 548 51.80 5.12 -32.43
C PRO A 548 50.95 4.00 -31.85
N GLN A 549 50.93 2.85 -32.54
CA GLN A 549 50.25 1.64 -32.05
C GLN A 549 50.86 1.13 -30.74
N SER A 550 52.18 1.05 -30.62
CA SER A 550 52.83 0.54 -29.40
C SER A 550 52.62 1.47 -28.20
N VAL A 551 52.64 2.79 -28.43
CA VAL A 551 52.37 3.82 -27.42
C VAL A 551 50.95 3.68 -26.89
N ALA A 552 49.96 3.59 -27.80
CA ALA A 552 48.56 3.37 -27.43
C ALA A 552 48.36 2.04 -26.68
N ASN A 553 49.06 0.97 -27.07
CA ASN A 553 49.00 -0.32 -26.38
C ASN A 553 49.50 -0.22 -24.92
N GLU A 554 50.58 0.51 -24.66
CA GLU A 554 51.08 0.69 -23.29
C GLU A 554 50.06 1.40 -22.39
N ILE A 555 49.39 2.44 -22.91
CA ILE A 555 48.35 3.17 -22.18
C ILE A 555 47.12 2.27 -21.96
N GLY A 556 46.69 1.53 -22.99
CA GLY A 556 45.55 0.62 -22.92
C GLY A 556 45.75 -0.48 -21.86
N ILE A 557 46.92 -1.11 -21.84
CA ILE A 557 47.28 -2.11 -20.83
C ILE A 557 47.36 -1.46 -19.43
N GLY A 558 48.03 -0.31 -19.31
CA GLY A 558 48.20 0.37 -18.02
C GLY A 558 46.88 0.87 -17.43
N SER A 559 45.89 1.19 -18.26
CA SER A 559 44.55 1.62 -17.84
C SER A 559 43.60 0.46 -17.52
N GLY A 560 44.02 -0.79 -17.75
CA GLY A 560 43.14 -1.96 -17.62
C GLY A 560 42.05 -2.01 -18.70
N SER A 561 42.12 -1.18 -19.74
CA SER A 561 41.17 -1.16 -20.86
C SER A 561 41.54 -2.24 -21.86
N VAL A 562 41.33 -3.49 -21.43
CA VAL A 562 41.63 -4.69 -22.19
C VAL A 562 40.41 -5.60 -22.26
N ASN A 563 40.28 -6.35 -23.35
CA ASN A 563 39.24 -7.38 -23.45
C ASN A 563 39.53 -8.57 -22.52
N SER A 564 38.62 -9.55 -22.48
CA SER A 564 38.78 -10.78 -21.67
C SER A 564 40.05 -11.60 -22.00
N GLY A 565 40.64 -11.40 -23.18
CA GLY A 565 41.92 -11.98 -23.58
C GLY A 565 43.16 -11.14 -23.24
N GLY A 566 42.98 -10.00 -22.56
CA GLY A 566 44.06 -9.08 -22.19
C GLY A 566 44.56 -8.18 -23.34
N GLN A 567 43.85 -8.10 -24.47
CA GLN A 567 44.22 -7.24 -25.58
C GLN A 567 43.62 -5.83 -25.41
N PRO A 568 44.41 -4.75 -25.58
CA PRO A 568 43.91 -3.38 -25.43
C PRO A 568 43.03 -2.94 -26.61
N PHE A 569 42.12 -2.00 -26.36
CA PHE A 569 41.21 -1.41 -27.37
C PHE A 569 41.94 -0.36 -28.23
N VAL A 570 42.81 -0.84 -29.13
CA VAL A 570 43.65 -0.02 -30.01
C VAL A 570 43.41 -0.37 -31.46
N TYR A 571 43.00 0.61 -32.29
CA TYR A 571 42.53 0.40 -33.65
C TYR A 571 43.23 1.31 -34.66
N PRO A 572 43.54 0.81 -35.86
CA PRO A 572 44.01 1.66 -36.95
C PRO A 572 42.85 2.53 -37.46
N ALA A 573 43.06 3.85 -37.53
CA ALA A 573 42.04 4.85 -37.79
C ALA A 573 42.51 5.88 -38.84
N ILE A 574 42.92 5.38 -40.00
CA ILE A 574 43.53 6.18 -41.07
C ILE A 574 42.46 7.02 -41.79
N ASP A 575 42.72 8.30 -41.98
CA ASP A 575 41.87 9.24 -42.71
C ASP A 575 40.42 9.22 -42.17
N ALA A 576 39.44 9.17 -43.09
CA ALA A 576 38.02 9.13 -42.76
C ALA A 576 37.57 7.85 -42.03
N ALA A 577 38.43 6.82 -41.91
CA ALA A 577 38.08 5.61 -41.16
C ALA A 577 37.93 5.89 -39.65
N VAL A 578 38.49 7.00 -39.13
CA VAL A 578 38.39 7.39 -37.72
C VAL A 578 36.97 7.39 -37.18
N VAL A 579 35.99 7.82 -37.98
CA VAL A 579 34.57 7.85 -37.59
C VAL A 579 34.04 6.44 -37.36
N THR A 580 34.20 5.56 -38.35
CA THR A 580 33.72 4.18 -38.29
C THR A 580 34.44 3.38 -37.21
N GLN A 581 35.75 3.59 -37.06
CA GLN A 581 36.56 2.89 -36.05
C GLN A 581 36.22 3.36 -34.63
N THR A 582 35.89 4.65 -34.44
CA THR A 582 35.37 5.13 -33.16
C THR A 582 34.09 4.39 -32.77
N VAL A 583 33.13 4.25 -33.70
CA VAL A 583 31.88 3.52 -33.42
C VAL A 583 32.16 2.07 -33.01
N GLN A 584 33.05 1.37 -33.73
CA GLN A 584 33.41 -0.01 -33.38
C GLN A 584 34.10 -0.09 -32.03
N ALA A 585 35.10 0.76 -31.78
CA ALA A 585 35.86 0.75 -30.53
C ALA A 585 34.97 1.04 -29.31
N VAL A 586 34.03 1.99 -29.41
CA VAL A 586 33.10 2.28 -28.31
C VAL A 586 32.12 1.12 -28.10
N ARG A 587 31.64 0.46 -29.17
CA ARG A 587 30.79 -0.74 -29.04
C ARG A 587 31.53 -1.90 -28.40
N ASP A 588 32.81 -2.05 -28.70
CA ASP A 588 33.66 -3.08 -28.11
C ASP A 588 33.89 -2.81 -26.62
N ILE A 589 34.01 -1.55 -26.17
CA ILE A 589 34.02 -1.22 -24.73
C ILE A 589 32.65 -1.48 -24.10
N ALA A 590 31.57 -1.04 -24.76
CA ALA A 590 30.22 -1.15 -24.23
C ALA A 590 29.74 -2.60 -24.03
N ARG A 591 30.49 -3.61 -24.52
CA ARG A 591 30.16 -5.03 -24.35
C ARG A 591 31.31 -5.94 -23.94
N GLY A 592 32.53 -5.61 -24.35
CA GLY A 592 33.69 -6.47 -24.26
C GLY A 592 34.57 -6.18 -23.03
N VAL A 593 34.29 -5.10 -22.31
CA VAL A 593 34.97 -4.75 -21.06
C VAL A 593 34.10 -5.18 -19.89
N PRO A 594 34.56 -6.14 -19.06
CA PRO A 594 33.87 -6.48 -17.83
C PRO A 594 33.76 -5.26 -16.91
N LEU A 595 32.59 -5.08 -16.33
CA LEU A 595 32.30 -4.11 -15.29
C LEU A 595 32.39 -4.78 -13.92
N ASN A 596 32.81 -4.02 -12.91
CA ASN A 596 32.52 -4.37 -11.54
C ASN A 596 31.09 -3.93 -11.24
N VAL A 597 30.19 -4.91 -11.06
CA VAL A 597 28.77 -4.66 -10.84
C VAL A 597 28.44 -4.84 -9.37
N THR A 598 27.88 -3.81 -8.75
CA THR A 598 27.49 -3.77 -7.33
C THR A 598 26.04 -3.32 -7.20
N ILE A 599 25.39 -3.63 -6.09
CA ILE A 599 24.05 -3.11 -5.76
C ILE A 599 24.14 -2.10 -4.61
N GLY A 600 23.25 -1.12 -4.60
CA GLY A 600 23.04 -0.23 -3.47
C GLY A 600 21.56 0.03 -3.25
N ALA A 601 21.19 0.33 -2.00
CA ALA A 601 19.84 0.72 -1.63
C ALA A 601 19.84 2.19 -1.17
N THR A 602 18.82 2.93 -1.60
CA THR A 602 18.60 4.32 -1.19
C THR A 602 17.15 4.52 -0.79
N ASP A 603 16.95 5.15 0.36
CA ASP A 603 15.64 5.61 0.84
C ASP A 603 15.02 6.64 -0.11
N LEU A 604 13.74 6.50 -0.43
CA LEU A 604 13.00 7.45 -1.25
C LEU A 604 12.22 8.42 -0.35
N PRO A 605 12.26 9.74 -0.61
CA PRO A 605 11.54 10.69 0.24
C PRO A 605 10.03 10.67 -0.03
N GLY A 606 9.25 11.03 0.98
CA GLY A 606 7.80 11.28 0.85
C GLY A 606 6.90 10.13 1.31
N ASP A 607 7.43 9.27 2.17
CA ASP A 607 6.80 8.10 2.78
C ASP A 607 6.94 8.15 4.32
N ASP A 608 6.65 7.04 5.01
CA ASP A 608 6.57 6.99 6.49
C ASP A 608 7.92 6.91 7.22
N GLY A 609 9.03 7.04 6.50
CA GLY A 609 10.38 7.15 7.08
C GLY A 609 11.41 6.30 6.36
N ASP A 610 12.52 5.98 7.05
CA ASP A 610 13.66 5.29 6.42
C ASP A 610 13.34 3.82 6.10
N ALA A 611 13.14 3.51 4.83
CA ALA A 611 12.86 2.16 4.35
C ALA A 611 14.04 1.20 4.49
N LEU A 612 15.29 1.72 4.56
CA LEU A 612 16.49 0.89 4.62
C LEU A 612 16.60 0.09 5.91
N GLN A 613 15.88 0.49 6.96
CA GLN A 613 15.81 -0.26 8.22
C GLN A 613 15.17 -1.65 8.06
N PHE A 614 14.39 -1.86 6.99
CA PHE A 614 13.69 -3.12 6.73
C PHE A 614 14.46 -4.06 5.82
N ILE A 615 15.56 -3.62 5.22
CA ILE A 615 16.47 -4.47 4.44
C ILE A 615 17.52 -5.03 5.40
N ASP A 616 17.53 -6.35 5.59
CA ASP A 616 18.56 -7.03 6.38
C ASP A 616 19.87 -7.11 5.58
N TYR A 617 19.80 -7.74 4.40
CA TYR A 617 20.93 -7.79 3.47
C TYR A 617 20.47 -7.99 2.02
N LEU A 618 21.36 -7.68 1.09
CA LEU A 618 21.19 -7.94 -0.34
C LEU A 618 22.19 -9.00 -0.76
N GLN A 619 21.74 -9.99 -1.53
CA GLN A 619 22.60 -11.09 -1.95
C GLN A 619 22.50 -11.34 -3.45
N VAL A 620 23.64 -11.55 -4.11
CA VAL A 620 23.66 -12.01 -5.50
C VAL A 620 23.02 -13.39 -5.63
N ASN A 621 22.09 -13.53 -6.57
CA ASN A 621 21.47 -14.81 -6.87
C ASN A 621 22.26 -15.51 -7.99
N VAL A 622 22.92 -16.63 -7.64
CA VAL A 622 23.75 -17.43 -8.56
C VAL A 622 23.07 -18.72 -9.02
N SER A 623 21.79 -18.89 -8.72
CA SER A 623 21.04 -20.14 -8.95
C SER A 623 20.97 -20.54 -10.42
N GLY A 624 20.94 -19.56 -11.33
CA GLY A 624 20.79 -19.80 -12.77
C GLY A 624 19.38 -20.25 -13.18
N THR A 625 18.37 -20.05 -12.34
CA THR A 625 16.97 -20.41 -12.64
C THR A 625 16.19 -19.20 -13.15
N GLY A 626 15.17 -19.44 -13.99
CA GLY A 626 14.38 -18.35 -14.60
C GLY A 626 15.19 -17.56 -15.62
N SER A 627 15.16 -16.24 -15.52
CA SER A 627 15.92 -15.30 -16.34
C SER A 627 17.32 -14.99 -15.80
N CYS A 628 17.64 -15.41 -14.58
CA CYS A 628 18.91 -15.14 -13.92
C CYS A 628 20.08 -15.90 -14.58
N THR A 629 21.13 -15.19 -14.99
CA THR A 629 22.35 -15.84 -15.49
C THR A 629 23.15 -16.46 -14.35
N ALA A 630 23.56 -17.73 -14.50
CA ALA A 630 24.46 -18.40 -13.56
C ALA A 630 25.88 -17.82 -13.63
N VAL A 631 26.19 -16.83 -12.78
CA VAL A 631 27.52 -16.20 -12.69
C VAL A 631 28.19 -16.62 -11.38
N ALA A 632 29.22 -17.47 -11.46
CA ALA A 632 29.87 -18.05 -10.28
C ALA A 632 30.91 -17.12 -9.61
N ASN A 633 31.41 -16.10 -10.32
CA ASN A 633 32.41 -15.18 -9.79
C ASN A 633 31.71 -14.03 -9.08
N VAL A 634 31.61 -14.14 -7.76
CA VAL A 634 30.96 -13.15 -6.87
C VAL A 634 31.90 -12.74 -5.75
N LEU A 635 31.70 -11.55 -5.21
CA LEU A 635 32.48 -11.01 -4.11
C LEU A 635 31.56 -10.34 -3.09
N ASP A 636 31.88 -10.53 -1.82
CA ASP A 636 31.34 -9.77 -0.69
C ASP A 636 32.21 -8.52 -0.50
N THR A 637 31.65 -7.35 -0.77
CA THR A 637 32.37 -6.07 -0.74
C THR A 637 32.21 -5.31 0.59
N ASN A 638 31.16 -5.61 1.36
CA ASN A 638 30.84 -4.92 2.61
C ASN A 638 31.28 -5.73 3.86
N GLY A 639 31.60 -7.02 3.70
CA GLY A 639 32.08 -7.94 4.73
C GLY A 639 30.98 -8.56 5.60
N ASP A 640 29.72 -8.54 5.17
CA ASP A 640 28.58 -9.10 5.90
C ASP A 640 28.40 -10.62 5.69
N ALA A 641 29.29 -11.27 4.93
CA ALA A 641 29.26 -12.67 4.53
C ALA A 641 28.20 -13.04 3.47
N HIS A 642 27.51 -12.04 2.89
CA HIS A 642 26.60 -12.18 1.76
C HIS A 642 27.24 -11.53 0.52
N PRO A 643 27.55 -12.31 -0.52
CA PRO A 643 28.13 -11.72 -1.72
C PRO A 643 27.16 -10.73 -2.38
N ASP A 644 27.61 -9.50 -2.63
CA ASP A 644 26.80 -8.35 -3.05
C ASP A 644 27.25 -7.77 -4.42
N SER A 645 28.25 -8.39 -5.05
CA SER A 645 28.84 -7.89 -6.30
C SER A 645 29.28 -8.99 -7.28
N PHE A 646 29.29 -8.62 -8.56
CA PHE A 646 29.92 -9.33 -9.66
C PHE A 646 31.17 -8.56 -10.13
N PRO A 647 32.38 -8.94 -9.68
CA PRO A 647 33.60 -8.16 -9.94
C PRO A 647 34.07 -8.15 -11.41
N SER A 648 33.47 -8.95 -12.27
CA SER A 648 33.81 -9.03 -13.70
C SER A 648 32.62 -9.56 -14.49
N LEU A 649 31.62 -8.71 -14.72
CA LEU A 649 30.44 -9.02 -15.51
C LEU A 649 30.50 -8.33 -16.88
N LEU A 650 30.21 -9.05 -17.97
CA LEU A 650 30.08 -8.41 -19.27
C LEU A 650 28.76 -7.62 -19.32
N PRO A 651 28.77 -6.36 -19.82
CA PRO A 651 27.56 -5.56 -19.97
C PRO A 651 26.47 -6.28 -20.76
N GLY A 652 25.22 -6.11 -20.35
CA GLY A 652 24.06 -6.76 -20.95
C GLY A 652 23.83 -8.22 -20.53
N THR A 653 24.55 -8.70 -19.52
CA THR A 653 24.28 -10.01 -18.90
C THR A 653 23.18 -9.84 -17.85
N PRO A 654 21.99 -10.45 -18.00
CA PRO A 654 20.94 -10.36 -16.99
C PRO A 654 21.39 -11.08 -15.72
N VAL A 655 21.30 -10.40 -14.58
CA VAL A 655 21.71 -10.91 -13.28
C VAL A 655 20.62 -10.61 -12.27
N CYS A 656 20.62 -11.37 -11.18
CA CYS A 656 19.60 -11.24 -10.17
C CYS A 656 20.16 -11.01 -8.78
N TRP A 657 19.38 -10.32 -7.96
CA TRP A 657 19.63 -10.13 -6.54
C TRP A 657 18.42 -10.59 -5.73
N ASP A 658 18.72 -11.28 -4.63
CA ASP A 658 17.77 -11.62 -3.59
C ASP A 658 17.75 -10.49 -2.56
N VAL A 659 16.57 -9.96 -2.31
CA VAL A 659 16.32 -8.99 -1.24
C VAL A 659 15.84 -9.76 -0.03
N HIS A 660 16.59 -9.68 1.06
CA HIS A 660 16.22 -10.25 2.34
C HIS A 660 15.76 -9.14 3.27
N PRO A 661 14.44 -9.00 3.50
CA PRO A 661 13.95 -8.09 4.52
C PRO A 661 14.28 -8.63 5.91
N VAL A 662 14.16 -7.76 6.92
CA VAL A 662 14.15 -8.20 8.32
C VAL A 662 13.05 -9.25 8.50
N LEU A 663 13.35 -10.33 9.22
CA LEU A 663 12.38 -11.42 9.43
C LEU A 663 11.16 -10.98 10.24
N GLN A 664 11.33 -9.97 11.07
CA GLN A 664 10.28 -9.33 11.88
C GLN A 664 10.59 -7.84 12.03
N ASN A 665 9.58 -7.00 11.83
CA ASN A 665 9.68 -5.58 12.17
C ASN A 665 9.64 -5.43 13.71
N THR A 666 10.68 -4.85 14.29
CA THR A 666 10.76 -4.54 15.73
C THR A 666 11.03 -3.06 16.00
N THR A 667 11.18 -2.26 14.94
CA THR A 667 11.62 -0.87 15.01
C THR A 667 10.46 0.11 14.90
N VAL A 668 9.48 -0.19 14.06
CA VAL A 668 8.30 0.64 13.84
C VAL A 668 7.08 -0.08 14.41
N PRO A 669 6.52 0.37 15.55
CA PRO A 669 5.28 -0.16 16.07
C PRO A 669 4.16 -0.02 15.03
N ALA A 670 3.23 -0.97 15.08
CA ALA A 670 1.99 -0.85 14.33
C ALA A 670 1.21 0.38 14.83
N ALA A 671 0.39 0.93 13.94
CA ALA A 671 -0.42 2.11 14.15
C ALA A 671 -1.85 1.83 13.66
N PHE A 672 -2.78 2.72 13.96
CA PHE A 672 -4.16 2.58 13.48
C PHE A 672 -4.27 2.78 11.97
N GLU A 673 -3.40 3.62 11.38
CA GLU A 673 -3.25 3.72 9.93
C GLU A 673 -2.08 2.84 9.46
N PRO A 674 -2.19 2.19 8.28
CA PRO A 674 -1.06 1.49 7.67
C PRO A 674 0.05 2.47 7.30
N LYS A 675 1.25 1.92 7.14
CA LYS A 675 2.45 2.70 6.79
C LYS A 675 3.18 2.10 5.62
N ILE A 676 3.60 2.97 4.71
CA ILE A 676 4.35 2.59 3.51
C ILE A 676 5.75 3.18 3.60
N PHE A 677 6.74 2.34 3.30
CA PHE A 677 8.14 2.72 3.19
C PHE A 677 8.68 2.31 1.82
N LYS A 678 9.39 3.22 1.17
CA LYS A 678 9.86 3.09 -0.21
C LYS A 678 11.38 3.20 -0.27
N ALA A 679 12.01 2.16 -0.80
CA ALA A 679 13.42 2.20 -1.15
C ALA A 679 13.60 2.02 -2.65
N GLN A 680 14.71 2.51 -3.19
CA GLN A 680 15.16 2.20 -4.54
C GLN A 680 16.44 1.38 -4.48
N LEU A 681 16.44 0.23 -5.15
CA LEU A 681 17.63 -0.56 -5.37
C LEU A 681 18.22 -0.20 -6.72
N THR A 682 19.49 0.21 -6.73
CA THR A 682 20.21 0.57 -7.96
C THR A 682 21.40 -0.36 -8.14
N VAL A 683 21.50 -0.95 -9.33
CA VAL A 683 22.67 -1.69 -9.76
C VAL A 683 23.64 -0.75 -10.48
N TYR A 684 24.90 -0.76 -10.07
CA TYR A 684 25.96 0.08 -10.60
C TYR A 684 27.03 -0.75 -11.30
N GLY A 685 27.49 -0.32 -12.47
CA GLY A 685 28.67 -0.85 -13.15
C GLY A 685 29.79 0.17 -13.16
N ASP A 686 30.92 -0.13 -12.51
CA ASP A 686 32.04 0.81 -12.32
C ASP A 686 31.59 2.19 -11.76
N GLY A 687 30.54 2.19 -10.94
CA GLY A 687 29.94 3.38 -10.33
C GLY A 687 28.90 4.12 -11.19
N SER A 688 28.60 3.65 -12.40
CA SER A 688 27.51 4.15 -13.24
C SER A 688 26.23 3.34 -12.99
N PRO A 689 25.07 3.96 -12.75
CA PRO A 689 23.80 3.22 -12.67
C PRO A 689 23.52 2.50 -13.99
N LEU A 690 23.09 1.26 -13.89
CA LEU A 690 22.74 0.37 -15.01
C LEU A 690 21.24 0.10 -15.07
N ASP A 691 20.63 -0.12 -13.90
CA ASP A 691 19.21 -0.38 -13.74
C ASP A 691 18.79 -0.12 -12.28
N SER A 692 17.51 0.14 -12.06
CA SER A 692 16.95 0.40 -10.73
C SER A 692 15.51 -0.10 -10.60
N ARG A 693 15.13 -0.54 -9.41
CA ARG A 693 13.75 -0.96 -9.06
C ARG A 693 13.34 -0.39 -7.72
N ASP A 694 12.05 -0.15 -7.58
CA ASP A 694 11.49 0.32 -6.34
C ASP A 694 11.07 -0.88 -5.46
N VAL A 695 11.21 -0.71 -4.16
CA VAL A 695 10.86 -1.69 -3.13
C VAL A 695 9.91 -1.01 -2.17
N PHE A 696 8.74 -1.62 -1.99
CA PHE A 696 7.71 -1.17 -1.09
C PHE A 696 7.66 -2.10 0.12
N PHE A 697 7.67 -1.52 1.32
CA PHE A 697 7.41 -2.21 2.57
C PHE A 697 6.13 -1.64 3.18
N LEU A 698 5.12 -2.50 3.34
CA LEU A 698 3.83 -2.17 3.94
C LEU A 698 3.77 -2.71 5.37
N LEU A 699 3.47 -1.84 6.32
CA LEU A 699 3.09 -2.22 7.67
C LEU A 699 1.56 -2.15 7.73
N PRO A 700 0.88 -3.28 7.93
CA PRO A 700 -0.56 -3.28 8.16
C PRO A 700 -0.89 -2.60 9.50
N PRO A 701 -2.12 -2.12 9.67
CA PRO A 701 -2.54 -1.48 10.92
C PRO A 701 -2.69 -2.47 12.08
N ASP A 702 -2.69 -1.96 13.31
CA ASP A 702 -2.90 -2.71 14.56
C ASP A 702 -4.38 -2.68 14.95
N ILE A 703 -5.15 -3.58 14.34
CA ILE A 703 -6.61 -3.59 14.40
C ILE A 703 -7.12 -4.22 15.72
N ALA A 704 -6.52 -5.34 16.14
CA ALA A 704 -6.89 -5.98 17.40
C ALA A 704 -6.01 -5.43 18.51
N GLY A 705 -6.52 -4.52 19.36
CA GLY A 705 -5.88 -3.87 20.52
C GLY A 705 -4.97 -4.72 21.42
N ASN A 706 -3.89 -5.27 20.88
CA ASN A 706 -2.83 -6.05 21.51
C ASN A 706 -1.75 -5.11 22.04
N ILE A 707 -2.19 -3.98 22.58
CA ILE A 707 -1.38 -3.16 23.48
C ILE A 707 -1.28 -3.88 24.83
N ASN A 708 -0.33 -4.82 24.94
CA ASN A 708 0.15 -5.32 26.23
C ASN A 708 1.09 -4.33 26.92
#